data_AF-A0A2W5PX27-F1
#
_entry.id   AF-A0A2W5PX27-F1
#
_cell.length_a   1.000
_cell.length_b   1.000
_cell.length_c   1.000
_cell.angle_alpha   90.00
_cell.angle_beta   90.00
_cell.angle_gamma   90.00
#
_symmetry.space_group_name_H-M   'P 1'
#
loop_
_entity.id
_entity.type
_entity.pdbx_description
1 polymer ?
#
loop_
_entity_poly.entity_id
_entity_poly.type
_entity_poly.pdbx_seq_one_letter_code
_entity_poly.pdbx_strand_id
1 'polypeptide(L)'
;MATYTGTNGVNSIQIRTAGAHLAYGLGGNDSIIVQVSALATGDAGDTLYGGQGNDVITAAGTNDVLYGDDGDNGASGGNDVLNGGSGNDTIHGEAGADDLLGGLGDDVLHGGAGNDLLSGSNGDDQLHGGDGDDTIVTGTGDHVVTGGAGDDEIIASGGVDVLNGDAGNDKIIAGDGADDVRGGDGADDIDGGGGDDRLFGDAGDDLFRHGLGADQIDGGAGADTVTYAAAASGVGVDLATGGTTGASGGDTLTAVESVIGTGFADVLIGDGAANTFEGGDGADGLDGRDGADRLFGGLGLDTLLGGGGDDSLEGGDGDDQLDGGAGADTLEGGLGIDALFGRAGADRISGGDGDDQMDGGEDNDLLSGGLGLDIILGGDGLDTLDGGAGDDQLDGDAGDDVFIGRENDGADLFVGDLGFDLVNYEASAAGVYVQLTSAGTTTAPATNALNGTPNAAAGDRFASTIEGVVGGAGNDLLVGFDGSQTFVTGGGNNQLQGGNDADTLIGTAGTNSLVGQAGGDTLIGMGGTNTMSGDSTGNPIATDSYVCLGGLSYISNAQFATSGGNPIWADALYVRAGTAFSLVTSASFTGTSEWYLRGLNSQAESWVRLGVLNDTTVTTDNTTANSLASLVLARTLVANPANYDDYLLG
;
A
#
# COMPACT_ATOMS: atom_id res chain seq x y z
N MET A 1 -9.31 -20.10 -70.04
CA MET A 1 -8.22 -19.56 -69.24
C MET A 1 -7.09 -19.12 -70.16
N ALA A 2 -6.82 -17.82 -70.23
CA ALA A 2 -5.69 -17.25 -70.97
C ALA A 2 -4.52 -17.01 -69.99
N THR A 3 -3.29 -17.41 -70.37
CA THR A 3 -2.13 -17.33 -69.48
C THR A 3 -1.20 -16.17 -69.87
N TYR A 4 -0.80 -15.37 -68.89
CA TYR A 4 0.13 -14.26 -68.98
C TYR A 4 1.31 -14.54 -68.05
N THR A 5 2.54 -14.32 -68.51
CA THR A 5 3.74 -14.60 -67.72
C THR A 5 4.72 -13.46 -67.94
N GLY A 6 5.16 -12.85 -66.84
CA GLY A 6 6.20 -11.83 -66.81
C GLY A 6 7.57 -12.39 -67.20
N THR A 7 8.59 -11.54 -67.06
CA THR A 7 10.00 -11.92 -67.20
C THR A 7 10.72 -11.59 -65.91
N ASN A 8 11.81 -12.30 -65.56
CA ASN A 8 12.62 -11.97 -64.38
C ASN A 8 12.94 -10.47 -64.28
N GLY A 9 12.40 -9.77 -63.28
CA GLY A 9 12.49 -8.32 -63.04
C GLY A 9 11.12 -7.62 -63.15
N VAL A 10 11.05 -6.32 -62.81
CA VAL A 10 9.81 -5.50 -62.79
C VAL A 10 8.96 -5.60 -64.08
N ASN A 11 7.70 -6.02 -63.91
CA ASN A 11 6.69 -6.27 -64.93
C ASN A 11 5.46 -5.36 -64.76
N SER A 12 4.77 -5.10 -65.87
CA SER A 12 3.45 -4.46 -65.85
C SER A 12 2.53 -5.20 -66.82
N ILE A 13 1.59 -5.98 -66.27
CA ILE A 13 0.65 -6.83 -66.99
C ILE A 13 -0.73 -6.16 -66.91
N GLN A 14 -1.24 -5.71 -68.06
CA GLN A 14 -2.60 -5.16 -68.16
C GLN A 14 -3.50 -6.08 -68.97
N ILE A 15 -4.51 -6.63 -68.32
CA ILE A 15 -5.49 -7.53 -68.91
C ILE A 15 -6.77 -6.75 -69.18
N ARG A 16 -7.22 -6.74 -70.44
CA ARG A 16 -8.39 -5.95 -70.89
C ARG A 16 -9.43 -6.80 -71.64
N THR A 17 -9.32 -8.11 -71.51
CA THR A 17 -10.19 -9.11 -72.14
C THR A 17 -11.12 -9.70 -71.10
N ALA A 18 -12.28 -10.20 -71.51
CA ALA A 18 -13.21 -10.92 -70.64
C ALA A 18 -12.89 -12.43 -70.58
N GLY A 19 -13.33 -13.08 -69.50
CA GLY A 19 -13.16 -14.51 -69.22
C GLY A 19 -11.94 -14.82 -68.33
N ALA A 20 -11.80 -16.06 -67.85
CA ALA A 20 -10.74 -16.40 -66.89
C ALA A 20 -9.31 -16.20 -67.41
N HIS A 21 -8.45 -15.65 -66.57
CA HIS A 21 -7.04 -15.42 -66.78
C HIS A 21 -6.19 -16.11 -65.72
N LEU A 22 -4.95 -16.41 -66.09
CA LEU A 22 -3.91 -16.87 -65.19
C LEU A 22 -2.70 -15.97 -65.43
N ALA A 23 -2.26 -15.19 -64.45
CA ALA A 23 -1.16 -14.26 -64.60
C ALA A 23 -0.06 -14.51 -63.56
N TYR A 24 1.20 -14.40 -64.00
CA TYR A 24 2.37 -14.50 -63.13
C TYR A 24 3.25 -13.26 -63.35
N GLY A 25 3.45 -12.45 -62.31
CA GLY A 25 4.66 -11.66 -62.17
C GLY A 25 5.82 -12.60 -61.85
N LEU A 26 7.03 -12.27 -62.29
CA LEU A 26 8.20 -13.12 -62.08
C LEU A 26 9.36 -12.25 -61.62
N GLY A 27 9.52 -12.16 -60.30
CA GLY A 27 10.68 -11.58 -59.62
C GLY A 27 10.85 -10.07 -59.75
N GLY A 28 11.13 -9.39 -58.64
CA GLY A 28 11.11 -7.92 -58.57
C GLY A 28 9.68 -7.36 -58.56
N ASN A 29 9.54 -6.09 -58.20
CA ASN A 29 8.25 -5.43 -57.98
C ASN A 29 7.39 -5.35 -59.25
N ASP A 30 6.29 -6.08 -59.30
CA ASP A 30 5.41 -6.29 -60.44
C ASP A 30 4.06 -5.60 -60.26
N SER A 31 3.36 -5.34 -61.38
CA SER A 31 2.01 -4.79 -61.35
C SER A 31 1.09 -5.54 -62.31
N ILE A 32 0.05 -6.17 -61.78
CA ILE A 32 -0.94 -6.95 -62.52
C ILE A 32 -2.30 -6.30 -62.34
N ILE A 33 -2.88 -5.80 -63.44
CA ILE A 33 -4.15 -5.07 -63.39
C ILE A 33 -5.11 -5.67 -64.41
N VAL A 34 -6.24 -6.18 -63.91
CA VAL A 34 -7.38 -6.61 -64.70
C VAL A 34 -8.37 -5.44 -64.82
N GLN A 35 -8.63 -5.00 -66.06
CA GLN A 35 -9.52 -3.88 -66.36
C GLN A 35 -10.48 -4.27 -67.49
N VAL A 36 -11.63 -4.82 -67.13
CA VAL A 36 -12.67 -5.21 -68.09
C VAL A 36 -13.82 -4.20 -68.07
N SER A 37 -14.18 -3.66 -69.23
CA SER A 37 -15.19 -2.60 -69.35
C SER A 37 -16.65 -3.07 -69.21
N ALA A 38 -16.88 -4.39 -69.24
CA ALA A 38 -18.17 -5.04 -69.00
C ALA A 38 -17.97 -6.55 -68.84
N LEU A 39 -18.45 -7.10 -67.72
CA LEU A 39 -18.46 -8.54 -67.46
C LEU A 39 -19.64 -9.19 -68.19
N ALA A 40 -19.40 -10.34 -68.82
CA ALA A 40 -20.44 -11.17 -69.39
C ALA A 40 -20.99 -12.14 -68.33
N THR A 41 -22.29 -12.45 -68.39
CA THR A 41 -22.88 -13.49 -67.54
C THR A 41 -22.15 -14.83 -67.79
N GLY A 42 -21.43 -15.34 -66.78
CA GLY A 42 -20.66 -16.58 -66.86
C GLY A 42 -19.16 -16.41 -67.11
N ASP A 43 -18.60 -15.20 -66.96
CA ASP A 43 -17.16 -15.03 -66.81
C ASP A 43 -16.69 -15.77 -65.54
N ALA A 44 -15.59 -16.50 -65.66
CA ALA A 44 -14.99 -17.25 -64.57
C ALA A 44 -13.81 -16.45 -64.02
N GLY A 45 -13.58 -16.58 -62.71
CA GLY A 45 -12.54 -15.87 -61.99
C GLY A 45 -11.13 -16.00 -62.55
N ASP A 46 -10.34 -15.00 -62.23
CA ASP A 46 -8.93 -14.89 -62.54
C ASP A 46 -8.08 -15.50 -61.41
N THR A 47 -6.88 -16.00 -61.76
CA THR A 47 -5.88 -16.41 -60.78
C THR A 47 -4.59 -15.64 -61.04
N LEU A 48 -4.14 -14.84 -60.08
CA LEU A 48 -3.07 -13.87 -60.26
C LEU A 48 -1.98 -14.11 -59.20
N TYR A 49 -0.72 -14.18 -59.63
CA TYR A 49 0.45 -14.35 -58.78
C TYR A 49 1.39 -13.16 -58.99
N GLY A 50 1.80 -12.45 -57.95
CA GLY A 50 2.79 -11.38 -58.03
C GLY A 50 4.20 -11.93 -58.20
N GLY A 51 4.54 -12.96 -57.41
CA GLY A 51 5.88 -13.55 -57.38
C GLY A 51 6.78 -12.78 -56.41
N GLN A 52 8.10 -12.99 -56.47
CA GLN A 52 8.99 -12.32 -55.51
C GLN A 52 8.99 -10.81 -55.72
N GLY A 53 8.79 -10.02 -54.67
CA GLY A 53 8.93 -8.57 -54.76
C GLY A 53 7.88 -7.87 -53.93
N ASN A 54 7.74 -6.56 -54.15
CA ASN A 54 6.63 -5.79 -53.62
C ASN A 54 5.72 -5.45 -54.79
N ASP A 55 4.57 -6.10 -54.85
CA ASP A 55 3.75 -6.21 -56.04
C ASP A 55 2.40 -5.52 -55.85
N VAL A 56 1.76 -5.18 -56.97
CA VAL A 56 0.44 -4.56 -56.97
C VAL A 56 -0.49 -5.34 -57.88
N ILE A 57 -1.50 -5.99 -57.29
CA ILE A 57 -2.48 -6.81 -58.00
C ILE A 57 -3.87 -6.20 -57.83
N THR A 58 -4.58 -6.02 -58.94
CA THR A 58 -5.98 -5.57 -58.93
C THR A 58 -6.82 -6.42 -59.87
N ALA A 59 -7.75 -7.18 -59.28
CA ALA A 59 -8.74 -8.02 -59.91
C ALA A 59 -10.03 -7.24 -60.26
N ALA A 60 -11.03 -7.91 -60.84
CA ALA A 60 -12.23 -7.22 -61.30
C ALA A 60 -13.48 -8.10 -61.33
N GLY A 61 -14.45 -7.82 -60.46
CA GLY A 61 -15.88 -8.13 -60.63
C GLY A 61 -16.30 -9.60 -60.83
N THR A 62 -15.37 -10.54 -60.76
CA THR A 62 -15.58 -11.99 -60.69
C THR A 62 -14.89 -12.55 -59.46
N ASN A 63 -15.24 -13.77 -59.06
CA ASN A 63 -14.62 -14.46 -57.93
C ASN A 63 -13.17 -14.86 -58.26
N ASP A 64 -12.22 -14.01 -57.90
CA ASP A 64 -10.83 -14.07 -58.27
C ASP A 64 -9.97 -14.69 -57.15
N VAL A 65 -8.80 -15.22 -57.49
CA VAL A 65 -7.82 -15.74 -56.53
C VAL A 65 -6.48 -15.02 -56.74
N LEU A 66 -6.00 -14.34 -55.71
CA LEU A 66 -4.79 -13.52 -55.76
C LEU A 66 -3.76 -14.06 -54.76
N TYR A 67 -2.51 -14.11 -55.19
CA TYR A 67 -1.35 -14.42 -54.36
C TYR A 67 -0.33 -13.29 -54.52
N GLY A 68 0.19 -12.77 -53.42
CA GLY A 68 1.31 -11.83 -53.41
C GLY A 68 2.54 -12.49 -54.05
N ASP A 69 2.81 -13.72 -53.63
CA ASP A 69 3.96 -14.51 -54.09
C ASP A 69 3.67 -15.54 -55.20
N ASP A 70 4.65 -16.41 -55.47
CA ASP A 70 4.59 -17.53 -56.43
C ASP A 70 3.59 -18.65 -56.01
N GLY A 71 2.88 -18.52 -54.88
CA GLY A 71 1.92 -19.50 -54.35
C GLY A 71 2.54 -20.77 -53.75
N ASP A 72 3.87 -20.79 -53.57
CA ASP A 72 4.60 -21.76 -52.75
C ASP A 72 4.97 -21.03 -51.45
N ASN A 73 4.52 -21.52 -50.27
CA ASN A 73 4.74 -20.95 -48.91
C ASN A 73 6.24 -20.80 -48.51
N GLY A 74 7.04 -20.10 -49.30
CA GLY A 74 8.48 -19.95 -49.17
C GLY A 74 8.84 -18.59 -48.63
N ALA A 75 9.79 -18.55 -47.69
CA ALA A 75 10.24 -17.37 -46.92
C ALA A 75 10.97 -16.26 -47.71
N SER A 76 10.54 -15.94 -48.94
CA SER A 76 11.11 -14.87 -49.76
C SER A 76 10.03 -14.05 -50.46
N GLY A 77 9.06 -13.55 -49.70
CA GLY A 77 8.07 -12.59 -50.17
C GLY A 77 8.49 -11.14 -49.93
N GLY A 78 7.67 -10.21 -50.39
CA GLY A 78 7.80 -8.79 -50.14
C GLY A 78 6.45 -8.17 -49.82
N ASN A 79 6.42 -6.85 -49.73
CA ASN A 79 5.26 -6.13 -49.24
C ASN A 79 4.31 -5.79 -50.40
N ASP A 80 3.18 -6.47 -50.46
CA ASP A 80 2.29 -6.47 -51.60
C ASP A 80 1.01 -5.67 -51.36
N VAL A 81 0.36 -5.24 -52.44
CA VAL A 81 -0.95 -4.56 -52.42
C VAL A 81 -1.92 -5.30 -53.31
N LEU A 82 -2.92 -5.96 -52.72
CA LEU A 82 -3.86 -6.84 -53.41
C LEU A 82 -5.28 -6.32 -53.28
N ASN A 83 -6.04 -6.32 -54.38
CA ASN A 83 -7.43 -5.87 -54.42
C ASN A 83 -8.28 -6.81 -55.27
N GLY A 84 -9.24 -7.51 -54.65
CA GLY A 84 -10.18 -8.44 -55.32
C GLY A 84 -11.25 -7.71 -56.13
N GLY A 85 -11.83 -6.67 -55.54
CA GLY A 85 -12.68 -5.71 -56.21
C GLY A 85 -14.15 -6.03 -56.02
N SER A 86 -14.73 -6.93 -56.80
CA SER A 86 -16.11 -7.37 -56.54
C SER A 86 -16.26 -8.81 -56.95
N GLY A 87 -17.17 -9.54 -56.31
CA GLY A 87 -17.17 -10.99 -56.38
C GLY A 87 -16.81 -11.55 -55.01
N ASN A 88 -16.80 -12.87 -54.90
CA ASN A 88 -16.34 -13.54 -53.69
C ASN A 88 -14.92 -14.00 -53.96
N ASP A 89 -13.95 -13.22 -53.50
CA ASP A 89 -12.54 -13.32 -53.84
C ASP A 89 -11.77 -14.10 -52.77
N THR A 90 -10.61 -14.64 -53.14
CA THR A 90 -9.67 -15.25 -52.20
C THR A 90 -8.31 -14.61 -52.38
N ILE A 91 -7.78 -13.99 -51.33
CA ILE A 91 -6.56 -13.18 -51.37
C ILE A 91 -5.57 -13.72 -50.34
N HIS A 92 -4.33 -13.97 -50.78
CA HIS A 92 -3.22 -14.41 -49.94
C HIS A 92 -2.05 -13.42 -50.06
N GLY A 93 -1.66 -12.75 -48.97
CA GLY A 93 -0.47 -11.91 -48.89
C GLY A 93 0.81 -12.74 -48.92
N GLU A 94 0.84 -13.81 -48.13
CA GLU A 94 1.99 -14.70 -47.89
C GLU A 94 3.03 -14.06 -46.97
N ALA A 95 4.29 -13.89 -47.37
CA ALA A 95 5.32 -13.36 -46.47
C ALA A 95 5.59 -11.89 -46.82
N GLY A 96 5.37 -10.97 -45.91
CA GLY A 96 5.42 -9.57 -46.28
C GLY A 96 4.96 -8.66 -45.16
N ALA A 97 4.55 -7.47 -45.55
CA ALA A 97 3.68 -6.64 -44.72
C ALA A 97 2.78 -6.00 -45.76
N ASP A 98 1.60 -6.60 -45.91
CA ASP A 98 0.79 -6.59 -47.10
C ASP A 98 -0.50 -5.80 -46.89
N ASP A 99 -0.97 -5.10 -47.93
CA ASP A 99 -2.25 -4.39 -47.94
C ASP A 99 -3.27 -5.19 -48.76
N LEU A 100 -4.24 -5.82 -48.10
CA LEU A 100 -5.27 -6.67 -48.72
C LEU A 100 -6.65 -6.00 -48.67
N LEU A 101 -7.32 -5.93 -49.81
CA LEU A 101 -8.69 -5.42 -49.93
C LEU A 101 -9.59 -6.41 -50.69
N GLY A 102 -10.59 -6.96 -50.00
CA GLY A 102 -11.61 -7.85 -50.58
C GLY A 102 -12.51 -7.10 -51.56
N GLY A 103 -13.37 -6.22 -51.02
CA GLY A 103 -14.18 -5.31 -51.82
C GLY A 103 -15.68 -5.53 -51.64
N LEU A 104 -16.38 -5.96 -52.70
CA LEU A 104 -17.81 -6.24 -52.62
C LEU A 104 -18.06 -7.72 -52.82
N GLY A 105 -18.68 -8.38 -51.85
CA GLY A 105 -18.98 -9.81 -51.90
C GLY A 105 -18.42 -10.49 -50.66
N ASP A 106 -18.59 -11.81 -50.57
CA ASP A 106 -18.14 -12.56 -49.39
C ASP A 106 -16.72 -13.07 -49.67
N ASP A 107 -15.72 -12.39 -49.14
CA ASP A 107 -14.31 -12.57 -49.46
C ASP A 107 -13.58 -13.43 -48.42
N VAL A 108 -12.45 -14.02 -48.81
CA VAL A 108 -11.53 -14.72 -47.92
C VAL A 108 -10.14 -14.10 -48.04
N LEU A 109 -9.66 -13.47 -46.97
CA LEU A 109 -8.35 -12.82 -46.91
C LEU A 109 -7.44 -13.55 -45.93
N HIS A 110 -6.19 -13.75 -46.34
CA HIS A 110 -5.11 -14.28 -45.51
C HIS A 110 -3.89 -13.37 -45.65
N GLY A 111 -3.48 -12.70 -44.57
CA GLY A 111 -2.27 -11.86 -44.53
C GLY A 111 -1.04 -12.74 -44.71
N GLY A 112 -0.77 -13.58 -43.72
CA GLY A 112 0.28 -14.60 -43.78
C GLY A 112 1.34 -14.35 -42.71
N ALA A 113 2.50 -13.83 -43.07
CA ALA A 113 3.58 -13.56 -42.13
C ALA A 113 4.09 -12.13 -42.27
N GLY A 114 4.23 -11.45 -41.15
CA GLY A 114 4.55 -10.04 -41.02
C GLY A 114 3.28 -9.20 -40.84
N ASN A 115 3.45 -7.90 -40.68
CA ASN A 115 2.39 -7.03 -40.17
C ASN A 115 1.51 -6.52 -41.32
N ASP A 116 0.33 -7.10 -41.46
CA ASP A 116 -0.55 -6.94 -42.60
C ASP A 116 -1.75 -6.01 -42.29
N LEU A 117 -2.27 -5.38 -43.35
CA LEU A 117 -3.50 -4.59 -43.31
C LEU A 117 -4.56 -5.29 -44.15
N LEU A 118 -5.61 -5.79 -43.51
CA LEU A 118 -6.70 -6.48 -44.19
C LEU A 118 -7.99 -5.66 -44.13
N SER A 119 -8.72 -5.60 -45.25
CA SER A 119 -10.07 -5.03 -45.27
C SER A 119 -11.06 -5.83 -46.11
N GLY A 120 -12.14 -6.30 -45.48
CA GLY A 120 -13.24 -7.04 -46.13
C GLY A 120 -14.17 -6.14 -46.94
N SER A 121 -14.49 -4.97 -46.38
CA SER A 121 -15.45 -4.00 -46.91
C SER A 121 -16.91 -4.45 -46.79
N ASN A 122 -17.59 -4.88 -47.85
CA ASN A 122 -19.01 -5.23 -47.76
C ASN A 122 -19.24 -6.69 -48.14
N GLY A 123 -19.88 -7.43 -47.24
CA GLY A 123 -20.21 -8.85 -47.44
C GLY A 123 -19.87 -9.64 -46.19
N ASP A 124 -20.16 -10.94 -46.20
CA ASP A 124 -19.89 -11.81 -45.06
C ASP A 124 -18.49 -12.41 -45.19
N ASP A 125 -17.48 -11.66 -44.77
CA ASP A 125 -16.06 -11.95 -45.05
C ASP A 125 -15.40 -12.88 -44.03
N GLN A 126 -14.37 -13.62 -44.47
CA GLN A 126 -13.44 -14.36 -43.61
C GLN A 126 -12.04 -13.76 -43.68
N LEU A 127 -11.51 -13.24 -42.58
CA LEU A 127 -10.21 -12.55 -42.54
C LEU A 127 -9.28 -13.26 -41.55
N HIS A 128 -8.05 -13.51 -41.98
CA HIS A 128 -7.01 -14.12 -41.15
C HIS A 128 -5.74 -13.29 -41.26
N GLY A 129 -5.28 -12.70 -40.15
CA GLY A 129 -4.03 -11.92 -40.10
C GLY A 129 -2.82 -12.83 -40.35
N GLY A 130 -2.51 -13.71 -39.40
CA GLY A 130 -1.43 -14.69 -39.50
C GLY A 130 -0.37 -14.49 -38.44
N ASP A 131 0.90 -14.59 -38.79
CA ASP A 131 2.00 -14.21 -37.89
C ASP A 131 2.29 -12.72 -38.10
N GLY A 132 2.50 -11.91 -37.05
CA GLY A 132 2.76 -10.47 -37.16
C GLY A 132 1.73 -9.67 -36.37
N ASP A 133 2.00 -8.37 -36.18
CA ASP A 133 1.01 -7.46 -35.57
C ASP A 133 0.14 -6.88 -36.69
N ASP A 134 -1.06 -7.41 -36.84
CA ASP A 134 -1.95 -7.15 -37.98
C ASP A 134 -3.00 -6.08 -37.66
N THR A 135 -3.53 -5.45 -38.71
CA THR A 135 -4.68 -4.53 -38.60
C THR A 135 -5.78 -5.01 -39.52
N ILE A 136 -6.94 -5.35 -38.95
CA ILE A 136 -8.05 -5.96 -39.67
C ILE A 136 -9.30 -5.07 -39.55
N VAL A 137 -9.85 -4.63 -40.68
CA VAL A 137 -11.07 -3.82 -40.75
C VAL A 137 -12.13 -4.52 -41.59
N THR A 138 -13.13 -5.10 -40.94
CA THR A 138 -14.10 -5.98 -41.63
C THR A 138 -15.04 -5.20 -42.54
N GLY A 139 -15.62 -4.10 -42.04
CA GLY A 139 -16.66 -3.35 -42.75
C GLY A 139 -18.06 -3.85 -42.38
N THR A 140 -18.99 -3.91 -43.34
CA THR A 140 -20.39 -4.27 -43.07
C THR A 140 -20.70 -5.70 -43.50
N GLY A 141 -21.37 -6.45 -42.65
CA GLY A 141 -21.74 -7.85 -42.90
C GLY A 141 -21.59 -8.68 -41.62
N ASP A 142 -21.83 -9.98 -41.72
CA ASP A 142 -21.55 -10.91 -40.62
C ASP A 142 -20.19 -11.58 -40.90
N HIS A 143 -19.17 -11.22 -40.14
CA HIS A 143 -17.78 -11.55 -40.42
C HIS A 143 -17.22 -12.64 -39.50
N VAL A 144 -16.18 -13.33 -39.98
CA VAL A 144 -15.35 -14.24 -39.16
C VAL A 144 -13.90 -13.79 -39.27
N VAL A 145 -13.28 -13.46 -38.14
CA VAL A 145 -11.93 -12.91 -38.08
C VAL A 145 -11.05 -13.68 -37.11
N THR A 146 -9.81 -13.94 -37.51
CA THR A 146 -8.73 -14.38 -36.63
C THR A 146 -7.54 -13.45 -36.81
N GLY A 147 -7.02 -12.86 -35.73
CA GLY A 147 -5.78 -12.10 -35.70
C GLY A 147 -4.59 -13.01 -36.00
N GLY A 148 -4.25 -13.87 -35.05
CA GLY A 148 -3.25 -14.92 -35.21
C GLY A 148 -2.17 -14.82 -34.14
N ALA A 149 -0.93 -14.56 -34.51
CA ALA A 149 0.18 -14.46 -33.58
C ALA A 149 0.85 -13.10 -33.69
N GLY A 150 0.76 -12.28 -32.65
CA GLY A 150 1.23 -10.89 -32.63
C GLY A 150 0.18 -10.03 -31.94
N ASP A 151 0.51 -8.76 -31.68
CA ASP A 151 -0.44 -7.85 -31.03
C ASP A 151 -1.36 -7.24 -32.11
N ASP A 152 -2.56 -7.79 -32.30
CA ASP A 152 -3.44 -7.46 -33.43
C ASP A 152 -4.47 -6.36 -33.11
N GLU A 153 -4.87 -5.58 -34.11
CA GLU A 153 -6.00 -4.63 -34.02
C GLU A 153 -7.14 -5.07 -34.95
N ILE A 154 -8.25 -5.54 -34.37
CA ILE A 154 -9.45 -5.96 -35.09
C ILE A 154 -10.55 -4.92 -34.89
N ILE A 155 -11.05 -4.35 -35.99
CA ILE A 155 -12.12 -3.35 -35.99
C ILE A 155 -13.26 -3.83 -36.88
N ALA A 156 -14.30 -4.36 -36.25
CA ALA A 156 -15.58 -4.61 -36.88
C ALA A 156 -16.48 -3.36 -36.84
N SER A 157 -17.66 -3.45 -37.46
CA SER A 157 -18.57 -2.30 -37.50
C SER A 157 -19.97 -2.64 -37.06
N GLY A 158 -20.70 -3.44 -37.82
CA GLY A 158 -21.91 -4.03 -37.29
C GLY A 158 -22.41 -5.13 -38.18
N GLY A 159 -23.22 -6.00 -37.61
CA GLY A 159 -23.36 -7.36 -38.09
C GLY A 159 -23.55 -8.29 -36.90
N VAL A 160 -23.41 -9.59 -37.12
CA VAL A 160 -23.17 -10.55 -36.04
C VAL A 160 -21.84 -11.21 -36.33
N ASP A 161 -20.82 -10.77 -35.62
CA ASP A 161 -19.42 -11.08 -35.92
C ASP A 161 -18.87 -12.17 -34.98
N VAL A 162 -17.91 -12.94 -35.50
CA VAL A 162 -17.09 -13.88 -34.71
C VAL A 162 -15.63 -13.44 -34.82
N LEU A 163 -15.08 -12.93 -33.72
CA LEU A 163 -13.76 -12.31 -33.67
C LEU A 163 -12.86 -13.07 -32.70
N ASN A 164 -11.61 -13.34 -33.09
CA ASN A 164 -10.62 -14.01 -32.27
C ASN A 164 -9.26 -13.32 -32.43
N GLY A 165 -8.66 -12.83 -31.35
CA GLY A 165 -7.31 -12.26 -31.36
C GLY A 165 -6.23 -13.34 -31.51
N ASP A 166 -6.44 -14.49 -30.85
CA ASP A 166 -5.53 -15.63 -30.75
C ASP A 166 -4.34 -15.41 -29.79
N ALA A 167 -3.17 -14.97 -30.22
CA ALA A 167 -2.00 -14.88 -29.34
C ALA A 167 -1.30 -13.53 -29.47
N GLY A 168 -1.22 -12.79 -28.38
CA GLY A 168 -0.72 -11.42 -28.35
C GLY A 168 -1.60 -10.56 -27.45
N ASN A 169 -1.24 -9.29 -27.29
CA ASN A 169 -2.07 -8.33 -26.58
C ASN A 169 -2.92 -7.60 -27.61
N ASP A 170 -4.11 -8.12 -27.84
CA ASP A 170 -4.96 -7.76 -28.94
C ASP A 170 -5.90 -6.62 -28.56
N LYS A 171 -6.31 -5.84 -29.56
CA LYS A 171 -7.33 -4.82 -29.43
C LYS A 171 -8.48 -5.15 -30.37
N ILE A 172 -9.66 -5.41 -29.80
CA ILE A 172 -10.83 -5.83 -30.56
C ILE A 172 -11.96 -4.85 -30.33
N ILE A 173 -12.55 -4.34 -31.42
CA ILE A 173 -13.76 -3.51 -31.41
C ILE A 173 -14.82 -4.24 -32.24
N ALA A 174 -15.85 -4.79 -31.61
CA ALA A 174 -16.88 -5.58 -32.27
C ALA A 174 -17.95 -4.69 -32.95
N GLY A 175 -18.39 -3.63 -32.28
CA GLY A 175 -19.30 -2.64 -32.86
C GLY A 175 -20.77 -2.94 -32.58
N ASP A 176 -21.68 -2.63 -33.51
CA ASP A 176 -23.11 -2.87 -33.34
C ASP A 176 -23.46 -4.31 -33.75
N GLY A 177 -23.88 -5.19 -32.84
CA GLY A 177 -24.12 -6.57 -33.22
C GLY A 177 -24.69 -7.44 -32.13
N ALA A 178 -24.37 -8.73 -32.17
CA ALA A 178 -24.62 -9.65 -31.07
C ALA A 178 -23.50 -10.69 -31.16
N ASP A 179 -22.30 -10.23 -30.81
CA ASP A 179 -21.05 -10.73 -31.33
C ASP A 179 -20.46 -11.83 -30.41
N ASP A 180 -19.58 -12.65 -30.97
CA ASP A 180 -18.81 -13.67 -30.25
C ASP A 180 -17.33 -13.32 -30.36
N VAL A 181 -16.77 -12.77 -29.29
CA VAL A 181 -15.42 -12.20 -29.25
C VAL A 181 -14.55 -12.99 -28.28
N ARG A 182 -13.35 -13.34 -28.74
CA ARG A 182 -12.30 -13.95 -27.94
C ARG A 182 -11.02 -13.12 -28.07
N GLY A 183 -10.43 -12.73 -26.94
CA GLY A 183 -9.09 -12.17 -26.86
C GLY A 183 -8.07 -13.23 -27.22
N GLY A 184 -7.77 -14.12 -26.27
CA GLY A 184 -6.92 -15.28 -26.50
C GLY A 184 -5.82 -15.39 -25.43
N ASP A 185 -4.57 -15.61 -25.85
CA ASP A 185 -3.40 -15.57 -24.97
C ASP A 185 -2.80 -14.15 -24.98
N GLY A 186 -2.85 -13.41 -23.88
CA GLY A 186 -2.25 -12.09 -23.73
C GLY A 186 -3.17 -11.15 -22.96
N ALA A 187 -2.75 -9.89 -22.77
CA ALA A 187 -3.57 -8.90 -22.07
C ALA A 187 -4.35 -8.06 -23.10
N ASP A 188 -5.62 -8.39 -23.29
CA ASP A 188 -6.43 -7.91 -24.40
C ASP A 188 -7.32 -6.72 -24.02
N ASP A 189 -7.60 -5.86 -24.99
CA ASP A 189 -8.52 -4.72 -24.87
C ASP A 189 -9.74 -4.93 -25.77
N ILE A 190 -10.85 -5.36 -25.17
CA ILE A 190 -12.06 -5.80 -25.86
C ILE A 190 -13.18 -4.76 -25.68
N ASP A 191 -13.64 -4.17 -26.78
CA ASP A 191 -14.81 -3.31 -26.87
C ASP A 191 -15.95 -4.05 -27.60
N GLY A 192 -17.00 -4.41 -26.85
CA GLY A 192 -18.17 -5.13 -27.37
C GLY A 192 -19.08 -4.23 -28.22
N GLY A 193 -19.07 -2.92 -27.98
CA GLY A 193 -19.90 -1.97 -28.69
C GLY A 193 -21.36 -1.99 -28.24
N GLY A 194 -22.28 -2.45 -29.07
CA GLY A 194 -23.69 -2.51 -28.69
C GLY A 194 -24.35 -3.74 -29.24
N GLY A 195 -25.07 -4.49 -28.42
CA GLY A 195 -25.43 -5.85 -28.76
C GLY A 195 -25.67 -6.65 -27.50
N ASP A 196 -26.19 -7.87 -27.62
CA ASP A 196 -26.13 -8.81 -26.50
C ASP A 196 -24.96 -9.76 -26.79
N ASP A 197 -23.76 -9.37 -26.36
CA ASP A 197 -22.51 -9.95 -26.81
C ASP A 197 -22.02 -11.09 -25.92
N ARG A 198 -21.09 -11.90 -26.44
CA ARG A 198 -20.30 -12.87 -25.68
C ARG A 198 -18.84 -12.51 -25.80
N LEU A 199 -18.24 -12.12 -24.70
CA LEU A 199 -16.86 -11.65 -24.63
C LEU A 199 -16.06 -12.59 -23.73
N PHE A 200 -14.98 -13.15 -24.27
CA PHE A 200 -14.05 -14.01 -23.54
C PHE A 200 -12.65 -13.41 -23.60
N GLY A 201 -12.02 -13.20 -22.44
CA GLY A 201 -10.61 -12.77 -22.37
C GLY A 201 -9.66 -13.95 -22.59
N ASP A 202 -10.04 -15.11 -22.05
CA ASP A 202 -9.29 -16.36 -22.07
C ASP A 202 -8.05 -16.32 -21.13
N ALA A 203 -6.85 -15.93 -21.55
CA ALA A 203 -5.66 -15.98 -20.71
C ALA A 203 -4.83 -14.69 -20.74
N GLY A 204 -4.80 -13.97 -19.62
CA GLY A 204 -4.02 -12.75 -19.42
C GLY A 204 -4.81 -11.78 -18.56
N ASP A 205 -4.35 -10.54 -18.46
CA ASP A 205 -5.02 -9.52 -17.66
C ASP A 205 -5.84 -8.63 -18.62
N ASP A 206 -7.11 -8.95 -18.82
CA ASP A 206 -7.93 -8.39 -19.90
C ASP A 206 -8.76 -7.18 -19.46
N LEU A 207 -9.10 -6.30 -20.42
CA LEU A 207 -9.93 -5.13 -20.21
C LEU A 207 -11.18 -5.15 -21.11
N PHE A 208 -12.35 -5.07 -20.49
CA PHE A 208 -13.65 -5.10 -21.18
C PHE A 208 -14.37 -3.74 -21.15
N ARG A 209 -14.59 -3.16 -22.34
CA ARG A 209 -15.49 -2.03 -22.63
C ARG A 209 -16.70 -2.52 -23.43
N HIS A 210 -17.55 -3.30 -22.80
CA HIS A 210 -18.63 -4.07 -23.42
C HIS A 210 -19.75 -3.21 -24.03
N GLY A 211 -20.05 -2.04 -23.45
CA GLY A 211 -20.93 -1.05 -24.06
C GLY A 211 -22.43 -1.27 -23.76
N LEU A 212 -23.29 -1.33 -24.78
CA LEU A 212 -24.75 -1.35 -24.60
C LEU A 212 -25.36 -2.72 -24.87
N GLY A 213 -26.00 -3.31 -23.88
CA GLY A 213 -26.89 -4.46 -24.07
C GLY A 213 -26.82 -5.38 -22.87
N ALA A 214 -27.23 -6.64 -23.02
CA ALA A 214 -27.09 -7.64 -21.95
C ALA A 214 -25.98 -8.62 -22.30
N ASP A 215 -24.76 -8.29 -21.87
CA ASP A 215 -23.55 -8.99 -22.29
C ASP A 215 -23.21 -10.16 -21.39
N GLN A 216 -22.53 -11.16 -21.95
CA GLN A 216 -21.90 -12.25 -21.20
C GLN A 216 -20.39 -12.06 -21.26
N ILE A 217 -19.78 -11.79 -20.12
CA ILE A 217 -18.35 -11.54 -20.01
C ILE A 217 -17.72 -12.65 -19.15
N ASP A 218 -16.67 -13.26 -19.69
CA ASP A 218 -15.84 -14.26 -19.02
C ASP A 218 -14.37 -13.82 -19.16
N GLY A 219 -13.77 -13.30 -18.07
CA GLY A 219 -12.39 -12.83 -18.11
C GLY A 219 -11.42 -13.98 -18.34
N GLY A 220 -11.57 -15.03 -17.54
CA GLY A 220 -10.86 -16.29 -17.74
C GLY A 220 -9.71 -16.43 -16.74
N ALA A 221 -8.48 -16.41 -17.22
CA ALA A 221 -7.29 -16.64 -16.40
C ALA A 221 -6.37 -15.41 -16.38
N GLY A 222 -6.43 -14.66 -15.29
CA GLY A 222 -5.51 -13.57 -14.99
C GLY A 222 -6.19 -12.64 -14.00
N ALA A 223 -5.90 -11.35 -14.06
CA ALA A 223 -6.61 -10.32 -13.31
C ALA A 223 -7.41 -9.45 -14.30
N ASP A 224 -8.69 -9.77 -14.46
CA ASP A 224 -9.52 -9.21 -15.51
C ASP A 224 -10.35 -8.02 -15.02
N THR A 225 -10.48 -6.99 -15.87
CA THR A 225 -11.14 -5.72 -15.53
C THR A 225 -12.35 -5.46 -16.43
N VAL A 226 -13.50 -5.22 -15.81
CA VAL A 226 -14.69 -4.69 -16.49
C VAL A 226 -14.89 -3.22 -16.11
N THR A 227 -15.06 -2.33 -17.09
CA THR A 227 -15.30 -0.91 -16.81
C THR A 227 -16.70 -0.46 -17.24
N TYR A 228 -17.36 0.25 -16.32
CA TYR A 228 -18.64 0.91 -16.50
C TYR A 228 -18.51 2.43 -16.58
N ALA A 229 -17.29 2.98 -16.65
CA ALA A 229 -17.02 4.42 -16.56
C ALA A 229 -17.78 5.29 -17.58
N ALA A 230 -18.17 4.72 -18.72
CA ALA A 230 -18.94 5.40 -19.76
C ALA A 230 -20.47 5.33 -19.57
N ALA A 231 -20.97 4.59 -18.58
CA ALA A 231 -22.39 4.41 -18.33
C ALA A 231 -23.06 5.73 -17.88
N ALA A 232 -24.32 5.92 -18.25
CA ALA A 232 -25.03 7.19 -18.09
C ALA A 232 -25.73 7.36 -16.72
N SER A 233 -25.65 6.37 -15.85
CA SER A 233 -26.12 6.39 -14.46
C SER A 233 -25.45 5.25 -13.69
N GLY A 234 -25.63 5.22 -12.36
CA GLY A 234 -25.01 4.19 -11.53
C GLY A 234 -25.41 2.75 -11.86
N VAL A 235 -24.52 1.83 -11.51
CA VAL A 235 -24.56 0.39 -11.73
C VAL A 235 -24.53 -0.36 -10.39
N GLY A 236 -25.03 -1.58 -10.42
CA GLY A 236 -24.84 -2.54 -9.33
C GLY A 236 -24.17 -3.79 -9.87
N VAL A 237 -23.09 -4.26 -9.27
CA VAL A 237 -22.34 -5.46 -9.66
C VAL A 237 -22.19 -6.37 -8.44
N ASP A 238 -22.44 -7.67 -8.61
CA ASP A 238 -22.15 -8.70 -7.59
C ASP A 238 -21.42 -9.87 -8.24
N LEU A 239 -20.09 -9.94 -8.03
CA LEU A 239 -19.20 -10.92 -8.64
C LEU A 239 -19.50 -12.35 -8.19
N ALA A 240 -19.94 -12.58 -6.95
CA ALA A 240 -20.26 -13.94 -6.48
C ALA A 240 -21.50 -14.52 -7.18
N THR A 241 -22.43 -13.67 -7.60
CA THR A 241 -23.59 -14.09 -8.40
C THR A 241 -23.35 -13.95 -9.90
N GLY A 242 -22.32 -13.22 -10.29
CA GLY A 242 -22.05 -12.79 -11.66
C GLY A 242 -23.11 -11.83 -12.21
N GLY A 243 -23.94 -11.22 -11.36
CA GLY A 243 -25.11 -10.45 -11.79
C GLY A 243 -24.88 -8.95 -11.75
N THR A 244 -25.46 -8.23 -12.71
CA THR A 244 -25.45 -6.76 -12.73
C THR A 244 -26.85 -6.15 -12.75
N THR A 245 -26.96 -4.89 -12.31
CA THR A 245 -28.20 -4.10 -12.30
C THR A 245 -27.93 -2.64 -12.62
N GLY A 246 -28.99 -1.87 -12.88
CA GLY A 246 -28.86 -0.43 -13.15
C GLY A 246 -28.54 -0.16 -14.63
N ALA A 247 -27.53 0.67 -14.88
CA ALA A 247 -27.12 1.04 -16.24
C ALA A 247 -26.27 -0.02 -16.96
N SER A 248 -25.94 -1.13 -16.29
CA SER A 248 -25.18 -2.24 -16.86
C SER A 248 -25.92 -3.04 -17.92
N GLY A 249 -27.12 -2.62 -18.36
CA GLY A 249 -27.89 -3.32 -19.40
C GLY A 249 -28.38 -4.74 -19.08
N GLY A 250 -27.94 -5.35 -17.96
CA GLY A 250 -28.28 -6.72 -17.56
C GLY A 250 -27.16 -7.74 -17.78
N ASP A 251 -25.91 -7.30 -17.84
CA ASP A 251 -24.73 -8.15 -18.04
C ASP A 251 -24.60 -9.27 -17.02
N THR A 252 -23.90 -10.33 -17.43
CA THR A 252 -23.42 -11.42 -16.58
C THR A 252 -21.90 -11.50 -16.63
N LEU A 253 -21.26 -11.50 -15.47
CA LEU A 253 -19.80 -11.55 -15.33
C LEU A 253 -19.35 -12.89 -14.74
N THR A 254 -18.25 -13.45 -15.22
CA THR A 254 -17.61 -14.66 -14.70
C THR A 254 -16.09 -14.48 -14.77
N ALA A 255 -15.36 -14.96 -13.75
CA ALA A 255 -13.90 -14.85 -13.69
C ALA A 255 -13.42 -13.40 -13.99
N VAL A 256 -13.96 -12.46 -13.22
CA VAL A 256 -13.60 -11.04 -13.26
C VAL A 256 -13.24 -10.66 -11.84
N GLU A 257 -12.08 -10.07 -11.65
CA GLU A 257 -11.56 -9.68 -10.34
C GLU A 257 -11.61 -8.17 -10.13
N SER A 258 -11.69 -7.38 -11.21
CA SER A 258 -11.62 -5.93 -11.16
C SER A 258 -12.83 -5.25 -11.81
N VAL A 259 -13.39 -4.25 -11.14
CA VAL A 259 -14.54 -3.49 -11.64
C VAL A 259 -14.30 -2.00 -11.44
N ILE A 260 -14.42 -1.25 -12.52
CA ILE A 260 -14.43 0.21 -12.50
C ILE A 260 -15.87 0.67 -12.65
N GLY A 261 -16.38 1.40 -11.66
CA GLY A 261 -17.68 2.02 -11.60
C GLY A 261 -17.83 3.21 -12.55
N THR A 262 -18.75 4.10 -12.21
CA THR A 262 -19.23 5.22 -13.01
C THR A 262 -18.87 6.55 -12.35
N GLY A 263 -19.44 7.66 -12.86
CA GLY A 263 -19.42 8.95 -12.17
C GLY A 263 -20.68 9.22 -11.34
N PHE A 264 -21.38 8.18 -10.91
CA PHE A 264 -22.62 8.23 -10.16
C PHE A 264 -22.62 7.17 -9.05
N ALA A 265 -23.56 7.27 -8.11
CA ALA A 265 -23.71 6.29 -7.03
C ALA A 265 -23.84 4.83 -7.52
N ASP A 266 -22.81 4.05 -7.24
CA ASP A 266 -22.64 2.66 -7.62
C ASP A 266 -22.72 1.70 -6.43
N VAL A 267 -22.95 0.41 -6.70
CA VAL A 267 -22.87 -0.66 -5.70
C VAL A 267 -22.05 -1.81 -6.27
N LEU A 268 -20.80 -1.97 -5.83
CA LEU A 268 -19.89 -3.01 -6.31
C LEU A 268 -19.62 -4.00 -5.19
N ILE A 269 -19.89 -5.29 -5.45
CA ILE A 269 -19.80 -6.35 -4.46
C ILE A 269 -18.92 -7.49 -4.99
N GLY A 270 -17.90 -7.85 -4.23
CA GLY A 270 -16.90 -8.86 -4.51
C GLY A 270 -17.39 -10.28 -4.33
N ASP A 271 -16.47 -11.22 -4.28
CA ASP A 271 -16.75 -12.63 -4.08
C ASP A 271 -16.02 -13.25 -2.88
N GLY A 272 -15.15 -14.23 -3.09
CA GLY A 272 -14.32 -14.83 -2.05
C GLY A 272 -12.83 -14.82 -2.42
N ALA A 273 -12.50 -14.16 -3.52
CA ALA A 273 -11.16 -13.98 -4.05
C ALA A 273 -10.73 -12.51 -3.85
N ALA A 274 -9.46 -12.22 -4.13
CA ALA A 274 -8.99 -10.84 -4.10
C ALA A 274 -9.62 -10.04 -5.26
N ASN A 275 -10.36 -9.00 -4.93
CA ASN A 275 -11.03 -8.11 -5.87
C ASN A 275 -10.43 -6.69 -5.85
N THR A 276 -10.57 -5.96 -6.95
CA THR A 276 -10.18 -4.54 -7.04
C THR A 276 -11.32 -3.70 -7.57
N PHE A 277 -11.84 -2.76 -6.78
CA PHE A 277 -12.95 -1.89 -7.16
C PHE A 277 -12.58 -0.43 -7.13
N GLU A 278 -12.97 0.30 -8.18
CA GLU A 278 -12.92 1.76 -8.25
C GLU A 278 -14.35 2.29 -8.38
N GLY A 279 -14.85 2.99 -7.36
CA GLY A 279 -16.21 3.57 -7.33
C GLY A 279 -16.34 4.70 -8.36
N GLY A 280 -15.46 5.68 -8.27
CA GLY A 280 -15.35 6.79 -9.21
C GLY A 280 -15.80 8.11 -8.60
N ASP A 281 -16.62 8.88 -9.31
CA ASP A 281 -17.33 9.98 -8.65
C ASP A 281 -18.68 9.43 -8.19
N GLY A 282 -19.21 9.80 -7.04
CA GLY A 282 -20.45 9.18 -6.63
C GLY A 282 -20.78 9.27 -5.17
N ALA A 283 -21.53 8.29 -4.72
CA ALA A 283 -21.76 8.00 -3.33
C ALA A 283 -21.93 6.48 -3.33
N ASP A 284 -20.79 5.81 -3.28
CA ASP A 284 -20.60 4.46 -3.77
C ASP A 284 -20.59 3.47 -2.60
N GLY A 285 -21.15 2.29 -2.84
CA GLY A 285 -21.12 1.18 -1.89
C GLY A 285 -20.21 0.07 -2.40
N LEU A 286 -19.05 -0.12 -1.79
CA LEU A 286 -18.08 -1.16 -2.14
C LEU A 286 -18.01 -2.20 -1.03
N ASP A 287 -18.15 -3.49 -1.36
CA ASP A 287 -18.12 -4.61 -0.41
C ASP A 287 -17.22 -5.73 -0.96
N GLY A 288 -16.01 -5.89 -0.42
CA GLY A 288 -15.01 -6.87 -0.85
C GLY A 288 -15.39 -8.32 -0.54
N ARG A 289 -16.03 -8.53 0.63
CA ARG A 289 -16.39 -9.82 1.23
C ARG A 289 -15.18 -10.58 1.76
N ASP A 290 -14.96 -11.84 1.36
CA ASP A 290 -13.74 -12.56 1.76
C ASP A 290 -12.71 -12.32 0.65
N GLY A 291 -11.44 -12.12 0.94
CA GLY A 291 -10.50 -11.74 -0.12
C GLY A 291 -9.20 -11.19 0.42
N ALA A 292 -8.51 -10.42 -0.39
CA ALA A 292 -7.49 -9.48 0.06
C ALA A 292 -7.66 -8.32 -0.92
N ASP A 293 -8.60 -7.46 -0.59
CA ASP A 293 -9.30 -6.62 -1.54
C ASP A 293 -8.70 -5.22 -1.61
N ARG A 294 -8.93 -4.55 -2.73
CA ARG A 294 -8.51 -3.16 -2.96
C ARG A 294 -9.72 -2.34 -3.35
N LEU A 295 -10.19 -1.48 -2.47
CA LEU A 295 -11.40 -0.70 -2.65
C LEU A 295 -11.06 0.79 -2.67
N PHE A 296 -11.44 1.48 -3.75
CA PHE A 296 -11.24 2.92 -3.93
C PHE A 296 -12.60 3.59 -4.08
N GLY A 297 -13.01 4.44 -3.13
CA GLY A 297 -14.26 5.21 -3.19
C GLY A 297 -14.21 6.26 -4.29
N GLY A 298 -13.28 7.20 -4.16
CA GLY A 298 -13.02 8.23 -5.16
C GLY A 298 -13.53 9.60 -4.69
N LEU A 299 -14.37 10.28 -5.47
CA LEU A 299 -15.01 11.52 -5.03
C LEU A 299 -16.43 11.20 -4.55
N GLY A 300 -16.81 11.49 -3.32
CA GLY A 300 -18.15 11.09 -2.92
C GLY A 300 -18.50 11.21 -1.46
N LEU A 301 -19.49 10.41 -1.07
CA LEU A 301 -19.70 9.98 0.30
C LEU A 301 -19.85 8.48 0.14
N ASP A 302 -18.77 7.78 0.43
CA ASP A 302 -18.61 6.40 0.05
C ASP A 302 -18.71 5.50 1.27
N THR A 303 -19.07 4.25 1.04
CA THR A 303 -19.12 3.20 2.07
C THR A 303 -18.33 2.01 1.55
N LEU A 304 -17.19 1.76 2.17
CA LEU A 304 -16.26 0.69 1.83
C LEU A 304 -16.26 -0.35 2.96
N LEU A 305 -16.49 -1.61 2.61
CA LEU A 305 -16.44 -2.76 3.50
C LEU A 305 -15.40 -3.74 2.94
N GLY A 306 -14.27 -3.95 3.64
CA GLY A 306 -13.26 -4.94 3.24
C GLY A 306 -13.81 -6.35 3.41
N GLY A 307 -14.14 -6.70 4.66
CA GLY A 307 -14.82 -7.93 5.02
C GLY A 307 -13.87 -8.89 5.73
N GLY A 308 -13.19 -9.76 5.01
CA GLY A 308 -12.25 -10.72 5.59
C GLY A 308 -11.03 -10.94 4.73
N GLY A 309 -9.87 -11.07 5.36
CA GLY A 309 -8.56 -11.06 4.74
C GLY A 309 -7.90 -9.68 4.88
N ASP A 310 -6.69 -9.53 4.34
CA ASP A 310 -5.89 -8.32 4.55
C ASP A 310 -6.22 -7.30 3.43
N ASP A 311 -7.07 -6.33 3.73
CA ASP A 311 -7.68 -5.43 2.75
C ASP A 311 -7.03 -4.04 2.70
N SER A 312 -7.22 -3.34 1.58
CA SER A 312 -6.75 -1.97 1.34
C SER A 312 -7.91 -1.09 0.89
N LEU A 313 -8.34 -0.17 1.76
CA LEU A 313 -9.48 0.72 1.54
C LEU A 313 -9.00 2.18 1.47
N GLU A 314 -9.42 2.91 0.43
CA GLU A 314 -9.17 4.34 0.24
C GLU A 314 -10.49 5.06 -0.03
N GLY A 315 -10.93 5.95 0.88
CA GLY A 315 -12.17 6.73 0.76
C GLY A 315 -12.06 7.76 -0.36
N GLY A 316 -11.11 8.68 -0.23
CA GLY A 316 -10.81 9.70 -1.24
C GLY A 316 -11.27 11.09 -0.79
N ASP A 317 -11.98 11.82 -1.64
CA ASP A 317 -12.57 13.12 -1.26
C ASP A 317 -14.03 12.87 -0.86
N GLY A 318 -14.41 13.12 0.39
CA GLY A 318 -15.74 12.73 0.86
C GLY A 318 -15.85 12.72 2.38
N ASP A 319 -17.07 12.68 2.90
CA ASP A 319 -17.25 12.27 4.31
C ASP A 319 -17.52 10.76 4.28
N ASP A 320 -16.49 9.93 4.32
CA ASP A 320 -16.57 8.51 3.96
C ASP A 320 -16.71 7.57 5.17
N GLN A 321 -17.16 6.33 4.90
CA GLN A 321 -17.23 5.27 5.90
C GLN A 321 -16.44 4.04 5.43
N LEU A 322 -15.40 3.67 6.19
CA LEU A 322 -14.54 2.52 5.91
C LEU A 322 -14.62 1.49 7.06
N ASP A 323 -14.84 0.22 6.75
CA ASP A 323 -14.82 -0.90 7.71
C ASP A 323 -13.91 -2.01 7.15
N GLY A 324 -12.75 -2.24 7.78
CA GLY A 324 -11.75 -3.22 7.36
C GLY A 324 -12.26 -4.65 7.50
N GLY A 325 -12.67 -5.02 8.71
CA GLY A 325 -13.43 -6.24 8.95
C GLY A 325 -12.65 -7.29 9.71
N ALA A 326 -11.89 -8.14 9.05
CA ALA A 326 -11.13 -9.18 9.73
C ALA A 326 -9.85 -9.50 8.96
N GLY A 327 -8.70 -9.13 9.48
CA GLY A 327 -7.43 -9.23 8.76
C GLY A 327 -6.53 -8.09 9.20
N ALA A 328 -5.32 -8.02 8.67
CA ALA A 328 -4.47 -6.86 8.89
C ALA A 328 -4.71 -5.84 7.78
N ASP A 329 -5.60 -4.90 8.03
CA ASP A 329 -6.15 -4.00 7.02
C ASP A 329 -5.39 -2.68 6.94
N THR A 330 -5.50 -2.00 5.80
CA THR A 330 -5.03 -0.62 5.62
C THR A 330 -6.19 0.26 5.15
N LEU A 331 -6.55 1.25 5.97
CA LEU A 331 -7.63 2.19 5.72
C LEU A 331 -7.07 3.62 5.62
N GLU A 332 -7.44 4.33 4.55
CA GLU A 332 -7.14 5.75 4.33
C GLU A 332 -8.44 6.50 4.04
N GLY A 333 -8.82 7.44 4.90
CA GLY A 333 -10.04 8.25 4.76
C GLY A 333 -9.90 9.24 3.62
N GLY A 334 -8.94 10.16 3.73
CA GLY A 334 -8.58 11.10 2.67
C GLY A 334 -8.93 12.54 3.03
N LEU A 335 -9.75 13.21 2.24
CA LEU A 335 -10.24 14.56 2.53
C LEU A 335 -11.70 14.51 2.98
N GLY A 336 -12.03 15.12 4.10
CA GLY A 336 -13.41 15.24 4.59
C GLY A 336 -13.54 14.65 5.98
N ILE A 337 -14.75 14.42 6.48
CA ILE A 337 -14.95 13.86 7.83
C ILE A 337 -15.25 12.38 7.70
N ASP A 338 -14.25 11.56 8.04
CA ASP A 338 -14.31 10.13 7.79
C ASP A 338 -14.62 9.32 9.06
N ALA A 339 -15.23 8.15 8.87
CA ALA A 339 -15.47 7.15 9.91
C ALA A 339 -14.78 5.83 9.54
N LEU A 340 -13.70 5.49 10.25
CA LEU A 340 -12.84 4.33 9.96
C LEU A 340 -12.91 3.31 11.09
N PHE A 341 -13.11 2.04 10.75
CA PHE A 341 -13.18 0.92 11.70
C PHE A 341 -12.24 -0.20 11.24
N GLY A 342 -11.18 -0.50 11.98
CA GLY A 342 -10.25 -1.61 11.67
C GLY A 342 -10.88 -2.97 11.91
N ARG A 343 -11.47 -3.12 13.10
CA ARG A 343 -12.17 -4.31 13.62
C ARG A 343 -11.24 -5.36 14.23
N ALA A 344 -10.73 -6.31 13.48
CA ALA A 344 -10.02 -7.44 14.05
C ALA A 344 -8.78 -7.73 13.24
N GLY A 345 -7.63 -7.69 13.89
CA GLY A 345 -6.33 -7.85 13.27
C GLY A 345 -5.50 -6.59 13.43
N ALA A 346 -4.24 -6.64 13.01
CA ALA A 346 -3.30 -5.56 13.29
C ALA A 346 -3.35 -4.52 12.17
N ASP A 347 -4.16 -3.49 12.37
CA ASP A 347 -4.58 -2.57 11.33
C ASP A 347 -3.70 -1.32 11.22
N ARG A 348 -3.77 -0.69 10.04
CA ARG A 348 -3.21 0.63 9.76
C ARG A 348 -4.33 1.55 9.33
N ILE A 349 -4.60 2.57 10.14
CA ILE A 349 -5.70 3.50 9.91
C ILE A 349 -5.15 4.93 9.83
N SER A 350 -5.52 5.65 8.78
CA SER A 350 -5.21 7.06 8.58
C SER A 350 -6.48 7.84 8.24
N GLY A 351 -6.86 8.82 9.06
CA GLY A 351 -8.00 9.71 8.81
C GLY A 351 -7.74 10.61 7.60
N GLY A 352 -6.71 11.45 7.67
CA GLY A 352 -6.31 12.33 6.58
C GLY A 352 -6.55 13.80 6.94
N ASP A 353 -7.17 14.57 6.05
CA ASP A 353 -7.57 15.94 6.31
C ASP A 353 -9.05 15.96 6.71
N GLY A 354 -9.38 16.26 7.97
CA GLY A 354 -10.73 16.07 8.45
C GLY A 354 -10.88 16.17 9.95
N ASP A 355 -12.11 16.21 10.45
CA ASP A 355 -12.35 15.96 11.87
C ASP A 355 -12.80 14.49 12.00
N ASP A 356 -11.86 13.55 12.02
CA ASP A 356 -12.12 12.13 11.73
C ASP A 356 -12.50 11.32 12.98
N GLN A 357 -13.22 10.23 12.76
CA GLN A 357 -13.53 9.24 13.79
C GLN A 357 -12.92 7.89 13.45
N MET A 358 -12.09 7.35 14.34
CA MET A 358 -11.38 6.08 14.13
C MET A 358 -11.53 5.14 15.32
N ASP A 359 -11.60 3.83 15.03
CA ASP A 359 -11.69 2.73 15.99
C ASP A 359 -10.83 1.56 15.47
N GLY A 360 -9.72 1.25 16.16
CA GLY A 360 -8.78 0.19 15.79
C GLY A 360 -9.43 -1.18 15.92
N GLY A 361 -9.85 -1.54 17.13
CA GLY A 361 -10.65 -2.73 17.39
C GLY A 361 -9.90 -3.75 18.23
N GLU A 362 -9.79 -4.99 17.76
CA GLU A 362 -9.01 -6.06 18.40
C GLU A 362 -7.61 -6.14 17.77
N ASP A 363 -6.60 -6.49 18.58
CA ASP A 363 -5.18 -6.62 18.21
C ASP A 363 -4.43 -5.29 18.21
N ASN A 364 -3.24 -5.23 17.62
CA ASN A 364 -2.31 -4.12 17.83
C ASN A 364 -2.31 -3.19 16.62
N ASP A 365 -2.88 -2.01 16.80
CA ASP A 365 -3.17 -1.12 15.70
C ASP A 365 -2.22 0.08 15.61
N LEU A 366 -2.14 0.66 14.40
CA LEU A 366 -1.48 1.94 14.17
C LEU A 366 -2.49 2.93 13.60
N LEU A 367 -2.83 3.95 14.38
CA LEU A 367 -3.82 4.96 14.03
C LEU A 367 -3.19 6.34 13.94
N SER A 368 -3.50 7.06 12.86
CA SER A 368 -3.07 8.44 12.62
C SER A 368 -4.26 9.31 12.23
N GLY A 369 -4.56 10.36 12.98
CA GLY A 369 -5.65 11.30 12.70
C GLY A 369 -5.35 12.12 11.45
N GLY A 370 -4.33 12.97 11.53
CA GLY A 370 -3.86 13.73 10.38
C GLY A 370 -3.99 15.22 10.62
N LEU A 371 -4.80 15.94 9.84
CA LEU A 371 -5.12 17.34 10.08
C LEU A 371 -6.57 17.47 10.51
N GLY A 372 -6.82 18.16 11.63
CA GLY A 372 -8.17 18.50 12.08
C GLY A 372 -8.43 17.99 13.48
N LEU A 373 -9.69 17.90 13.91
CA LEU A 373 -10.04 17.53 15.28
C LEU A 373 -10.48 16.06 15.35
N ASP A 374 -9.53 15.18 15.65
CA ASP A 374 -9.75 13.75 15.49
C ASP A 374 -10.20 13.07 16.79
N ILE A 375 -10.99 12.01 16.64
CA ILE A 375 -11.37 11.10 17.73
C ILE A 375 -10.84 9.71 17.38
N ILE A 376 -9.87 9.24 18.17
CA ILE A 376 -9.16 7.98 17.96
C ILE A 376 -9.42 7.05 19.14
N LEU A 377 -9.94 5.86 18.86
CA LEU A 377 -10.06 4.76 19.82
C LEU A 377 -9.11 3.63 19.38
N GLY A 378 -8.22 3.19 20.26
CA GLY A 378 -7.28 2.08 20.03
C GLY A 378 -8.02 0.75 20.03
N GLY A 379 -8.55 0.38 21.19
CA GLY A 379 -9.39 -0.82 21.36
C GLY A 379 -8.75 -1.82 22.32
N ASP A 380 -8.89 -3.12 22.02
CA ASP A 380 -8.22 -4.18 22.76
C ASP A 380 -6.85 -4.45 22.09
N GLY A 381 -5.73 -4.14 22.72
CA GLY A 381 -4.48 -4.18 21.93
C GLY A 381 -3.20 -3.77 22.63
N LEU A 382 -2.20 -3.50 21.81
CA LEU A 382 -1.08 -2.63 22.15
C LEU A 382 -0.99 -1.66 20.98
N ASP A 383 -1.69 -0.55 21.13
CA ASP A 383 -1.97 0.34 20.03
C ASP A 383 -0.98 1.49 19.99
N THR A 384 -0.76 2.03 18.80
CA THR A 384 0.00 3.27 18.60
C THR A 384 -0.91 4.32 18.01
N LEU A 385 -1.20 5.36 18.77
CA LEU A 385 -2.13 6.41 18.39
C LEU A 385 -1.41 7.74 18.20
N ASP A 386 -1.72 8.43 17.12
CA ASP A 386 -1.13 9.71 16.74
C ASP A 386 -2.21 10.65 16.22
N GLY A 387 -2.55 11.70 16.97
CA GLY A 387 -3.60 12.65 16.57
C GLY A 387 -3.21 13.44 15.31
N GLY A 388 -1.91 13.73 15.15
CA GLY A 388 -1.45 14.56 14.05
C GLY A 388 -1.48 16.04 14.43
N ALA A 389 -2.25 16.86 13.73
CA ALA A 389 -2.33 18.29 13.96
C ALA A 389 -3.78 18.72 14.18
N GLY A 390 -4.08 19.10 15.41
CA GLY A 390 -5.32 19.68 15.87
C GLY A 390 -5.47 19.50 17.37
N ASP A 391 -6.67 19.72 17.90
CA ASP A 391 -6.95 19.47 19.32
C ASP A 391 -7.68 18.12 19.43
N ASP A 392 -6.91 17.03 19.49
CA ASP A 392 -7.42 15.68 19.28
C ASP A 392 -7.88 14.98 20.57
N GLN A 393 -8.66 13.92 20.44
CA GLN A 393 -9.00 13.00 21.52
C GLN A 393 -8.52 11.59 21.17
N LEU A 394 -7.59 11.07 21.96
CA LEU A 394 -7.02 9.74 21.81
C LEU A 394 -7.34 8.90 23.04
N ASP A 395 -7.98 7.76 22.84
CA ASP A 395 -8.32 6.78 23.86
C ASP A 395 -7.70 5.42 23.52
N GLY A 396 -6.86 4.87 24.39
CA GLY A 396 -6.22 3.56 24.21
C GLY A 396 -7.18 2.40 24.49
N ASP A 397 -8.22 2.62 25.29
CA ASP A 397 -9.11 1.58 25.80
C ASP A 397 -8.39 0.49 26.63
N ALA A 398 -8.12 -0.69 26.09
CA ALA A 398 -7.58 -1.81 26.84
C ALA A 398 -6.29 -2.31 26.20
N GLY A 399 -5.16 -2.02 26.82
CA GLY A 399 -3.88 -2.32 26.22
C GLY A 399 -2.75 -1.67 26.98
N ASP A 400 -1.52 -1.98 26.59
CA ASP A 400 -0.38 -1.19 27.04
C ASP A 400 -0.03 -0.18 25.92
N ASP A 401 -0.77 0.92 25.82
CA ASP A 401 -0.82 1.70 24.57
C ASP A 401 0.25 2.80 24.49
N VAL A 402 0.55 3.22 23.26
CA VAL A 402 1.54 4.27 22.97
C VAL A 402 0.88 5.42 22.23
N PHE A 403 0.87 6.59 22.86
CA PHE A 403 0.43 7.84 22.24
C PHE A 403 1.64 8.62 21.73
N ILE A 404 1.56 9.16 20.52
CA ILE A 404 2.61 10.01 19.95
C ILE A 404 2.27 11.48 20.17
N GLY A 405 3.12 12.17 20.94
CA GLY A 405 3.04 13.61 21.13
C GLY A 405 4.15 14.34 20.36
N ARG A 406 3.84 15.51 19.79
CA ARG A 406 4.72 16.31 18.93
C ARG A 406 4.78 17.77 19.39
N GLU A 407 5.35 18.61 18.54
CA GLU A 407 5.39 20.05 18.76
C GLU A 407 4.39 20.75 17.84
N ASN A 408 3.51 21.56 18.40
CA ASN A 408 2.51 22.33 17.64
C ASN A 408 1.55 21.44 16.83
N ASP A 409 1.31 20.23 17.33
CA ASP A 409 0.18 19.37 17.01
C ASP A 409 -1.12 20.03 17.49
N GLY A 410 -1.19 20.45 18.75
CA GLY A 410 -2.31 21.25 19.25
C GLY A 410 -2.52 21.00 20.73
N ALA A 411 -3.77 20.87 21.18
CA ALA A 411 -4.11 20.67 22.58
C ALA A 411 -4.89 19.37 22.81
N ASP A 412 -4.17 18.26 22.75
CA ASP A 412 -4.75 16.92 22.72
C ASP A 412 -5.25 16.44 24.08
N LEU A 413 -6.10 15.41 24.06
CA LEU A 413 -6.53 14.65 25.23
C LEU A 413 -6.10 13.19 25.08
N PHE A 414 -5.19 12.75 25.95
CA PHE A 414 -4.75 11.35 26.04
C PHE A 414 -5.50 10.63 27.17
N VAL A 415 -6.09 9.48 26.86
CA VAL A 415 -6.82 8.59 27.78
C VAL A 415 -6.28 7.18 27.58
N GLY A 416 -5.73 6.53 28.61
CA GLY A 416 -5.14 5.18 28.48
C GLY A 416 -6.03 4.03 28.94
N ASP A 417 -7.01 4.32 29.80
CA ASP A 417 -7.89 3.33 30.44
C ASP A 417 -7.24 2.10 31.08
N LEU A 418 -7.27 0.91 30.47
CA LEU A 418 -6.87 -0.37 31.08
C LEU A 418 -5.52 -0.87 30.56
N GLY A 419 -4.46 -0.52 31.25
CA GLY A 419 -3.17 -1.21 31.14
C GLY A 419 -2.05 -0.32 31.61
N PHE A 420 -0.91 -0.36 30.94
CA PHE A 420 0.17 0.59 31.13
C PHE A 420 0.32 1.47 29.88
N ASP A 421 -0.03 2.74 30.02
CA ASP A 421 -0.15 3.63 28.87
C ASP A 421 0.95 4.67 28.83
N LEU A 422 1.53 4.90 27.65
CA LEU A 422 2.73 5.69 27.45
C LEU A 422 2.51 6.83 26.45
N VAL A 423 2.70 8.07 26.88
CA VAL A 423 2.79 9.21 25.94
C VAL A 423 4.24 9.50 25.58
N ASN A 424 4.56 9.44 24.29
CA ASN A 424 5.90 9.52 23.74
C ASN A 424 6.15 10.83 22.97
N TYR A 425 7.00 11.70 23.53
CA TYR A 425 7.45 12.95 22.90
C TYR A 425 8.89 12.89 22.37
N GLU A 426 9.49 11.70 22.16
CA GLU A 426 10.90 11.57 21.76
C GLU A 426 11.26 12.36 20.49
N ALA A 427 10.31 12.54 19.58
CA ALA A 427 10.49 13.30 18.33
C ALA A 427 10.58 14.82 18.55
N SER A 428 10.17 15.32 19.73
CA SER A 428 10.18 16.74 20.06
C SER A 428 11.60 17.27 20.31
N ALA A 429 11.96 18.39 19.71
CA ALA A 429 13.17 19.18 20.03
C ALA A 429 12.95 20.17 21.19
N ALA A 430 11.70 20.52 21.48
CA ALA A 430 11.28 21.34 22.60
C ALA A 430 11.36 20.56 23.92
N GLY A 431 11.30 21.30 25.04
CA GLY A 431 11.16 20.66 26.34
C GLY A 431 9.71 20.23 26.55
N VAL A 432 9.50 19.10 27.20
CA VAL A 432 8.19 18.54 27.52
C VAL A 432 7.88 18.84 28.99
N TYR A 433 6.77 19.54 29.24
CA TYR A 433 6.35 19.90 30.60
C TYR A 433 5.00 19.24 30.94
N VAL A 434 5.06 18.12 31.67
CA VAL A 434 3.89 17.33 32.05
C VAL A 434 3.77 17.25 33.57
N GLN A 435 2.56 17.52 34.07
CA GLN A 435 2.21 17.30 35.46
C GLN A 435 0.92 16.49 35.51
N LEU A 436 1.05 15.19 35.80
CA LEU A 436 -0.08 14.29 35.96
C LEU A 436 -0.82 14.59 37.28
N THR A 437 -2.14 14.36 37.32
CA THR A 437 -2.97 14.64 38.51
C THR A 437 -3.99 13.53 38.77
N SER A 438 -4.30 13.29 40.05
CA SER A 438 -5.23 12.24 40.50
C SER A 438 -6.71 12.47 40.14
N ALA A 439 -7.04 13.51 39.37
CA ALA A 439 -8.41 13.92 39.05
C ALA A 439 -8.76 13.76 37.56
N GLY A 440 -7.87 13.19 36.74
CA GLY A 440 -8.08 13.01 35.30
C GLY A 440 -8.30 14.32 34.53
N THR A 441 -7.95 15.46 35.14
CA THR A 441 -7.96 16.76 34.48
C THR A 441 -6.67 17.47 34.82
N THR A 442 -5.69 17.41 33.92
CA THR A 442 -4.68 18.44 33.89
C THR A 442 -5.32 19.66 33.23
N THR A 443 -5.52 20.74 33.99
CA THR A 443 -5.35 22.04 33.34
C THR A 443 -3.87 22.14 33.06
N ALA A 444 -3.46 22.30 31.80
CA ALA A 444 -2.10 22.69 31.45
C ALA A 444 -1.58 23.67 32.53
N PRO A 445 -0.41 23.44 33.15
CA PRO A 445 0.11 24.39 34.12
C PRO A 445 0.20 25.72 33.39
N ALA A 446 -0.68 26.66 33.74
CA ALA A 446 -0.90 27.91 33.04
C ALA A 446 0.44 28.49 32.61
N THR A 447 0.79 28.35 31.33
CA THR A 447 2.00 28.96 30.76
C THR A 447 3.25 28.78 31.62
N ASN A 448 3.55 27.60 32.19
CA ASN A 448 4.82 27.44 32.89
C ASN A 448 5.94 27.06 31.92
N ALA A 449 6.11 27.91 30.92
CA ALA A 449 7.39 28.05 30.27
C ALA A 449 8.40 28.39 31.37
N LEU A 450 9.29 27.45 31.68
CA LEU A 450 10.56 27.80 32.30
C LEU A 450 11.27 28.71 31.29
N ASN A 451 11.04 30.03 31.39
CA ASN A 451 11.65 31.10 30.58
C ASN A 451 11.17 31.32 29.13
N GLY A 452 9.92 30.99 28.77
CA GLY A 452 9.38 31.34 27.44
C GLY A 452 9.95 30.50 26.28
N THR A 453 10.42 29.28 26.58
CA THR A 453 10.74 28.26 25.57
C THR A 453 9.45 27.57 25.10
N PRO A 454 9.38 27.12 23.83
CA PRO A 454 8.31 26.24 23.37
C PRO A 454 8.19 25.01 24.28
N ASN A 455 6.97 24.61 24.61
CA ASN A 455 6.65 23.33 25.24
C ASN A 455 5.98 22.48 24.16
N ALA A 456 6.41 21.23 24.01
CA ALA A 456 5.78 20.29 23.08
C ALA A 456 4.33 20.01 23.52
N ALA A 457 4.15 19.69 24.81
CA ALA A 457 2.87 19.35 25.41
C ALA A 457 2.00 20.58 25.79
N ALA A 458 1.98 21.61 24.94
CA ALA A 458 1.43 22.92 25.26
C ALA A 458 -0.09 23.03 25.04
N GLY A 459 -0.87 22.45 25.93
CA GLY A 459 -2.34 22.45 25.82
C GLY A 459 -2.93 21.09 26.16
N ASP A 460 -2.08 20.08 26.01
CA ASP A 460 -2.33 18.67 26.20
C ASP A 460 -2.88 18.37 27.60
N ARG A 461 -3.82 17.43 27.60
CA ARG A 461 -4.53 16.95 28.77
C ARG A 461 -4.32 15.46 28.88
N PHE A 462 -4.06 15.01 30.10
CA PHE A 462 -3.83 13.60 30.40
C PHE A 462 -4.90 13.13 31.37
N ALA A 463 -5.57 12.04 31.02
CA ALA A 463 -6.39 11.30 31.96
C ALA A 463 -5.53 10.74 33.10
N SER A 464 -6.16 10.36 34.21
CA SER A 464 -5.45 9.74 35.33
C SER A 464 -5.04 8.29 35.08
N THR A 465 -5.36 7.78 33.89
CA THR A 465 -5.05 6.44 33.37
C THR A 465 -3.81 6.46 32.47
N ILE A 466 -3.02 7.53 32.49
CA ILE A 466 -1.69 7.55 31.86
C ILE A 466 -0.65 7.31 32.94
N GLU A 467 0.11 6.24 32.79
CA GLU A 467 1.19 5.84 33.71
C GLU A 467 2.57 6.26 33.19
N GLY A 468 2.72 6.40 31.88
CA GLY A 468 3.99 6.56 31.19
C GLY A 468 4.14 7.90 30.47
N VAL A 469 5.32 8.54 30.61
CA VAL A 469 5.71 9.67 29.73
C VAL A 469 7.17 9.57 29.33
N VAL A 470 7.44 9.66 28.02
CA VAL A 470 8.79 9.84 27.47
C VAL A 470 8.99 11.29 27.03
N GLY A 471 10.00 11.95 27.57
CA GLY A 471 10.39 13.31 27.23
C GLY A 471 11.14 13.44 25.90
N GLY A 472 11.21 14.67 25.38
CA GLY A 472 11.86 14.99 24.12
C GLY A 472 13.36 15.26 24.23
N ALA A 473 13.95 15.82 23.17
CA ALA A 473 15.36 16.22 23.16
C ALA A 473 15.64 17.51 23.97
N GLY A 474 14.60 18.25 24.35
CA GLY A 474 14.67 19.49 25.12
C GLY A 474 14.90 19.29 26.62
N ASN A 475 14.64 20.32 27.42
CA ASN A 475 14.71 20.21 28.88
C ASN A 475 13.29 19.88 29.39
N ASP A 476 13.12 18.67 29.89
CA ASP A 476 11.81 18.14 30.29
C ASP A 476 11.57 18.32 31.80
N LEU A 477 10.30 18.51 32.16
CA LEU A 477 9.80 18.47 33.54
C LEU A 477 8.60 17.51 33.58
N LEU A 478 8.80 16.35 34.21
CA LEU A 478 7.78 15.31 34.34
C LEU A 478 7.46 15.10 35.82
N VAL A 479 6.20 15.31 36.21
CA VAL A 479 5.75 15.26 37.60
C VAL A 479 4.54 14.33 37.75
N GLY A 480 4.67 13.34 38.62
CA GLY A 480 3.67 12.30 38.91
C GLY A 480 2.69 12.66 40.02
N PHE A 481 1.78 11.72 40.33
CA PHE A 481 0.74 11.82 41.37
C PHE A 481 0.53 10.46 42.05
N ASP A 482 -0.46 10.35 42.94
CA ASP A 482 -0.81 9.07 43.58
C ASP A 482 -1.23 8.01 42.53
N GLY A 483 -0.34 7.06 42.26
CA GLY A 483 -0.37 6.01 41.22
C GLY A 483 1.07 5.60 40.87
N SER A 484 1.30 4.42 40.28
CA SER A 484 2.64 4.04 39.83
C SER A 484 2.91 4.59 38.44
N GLN A 485 3.86 5.52 38.30
CA GLN A 485 4.25 6.11 37.01
C GLN A 485 5.63 5.68 36.53
N THR A 486 5.85 5.68 35.22
CA THR A 486 7.15 5.50 34.58
C THR A 486 7.49 6.72 33.73
N PHE A 487 8.54 7.45 34.12
CA PHE A 487 9.03 8.58 33.35
C PHE A 487 10.41 8.29 32.78
N VAL A 488 10.57 8.59 31.50
CA VAL A 488 11.84 8.47 30.78
C VAL A 488 12.19 9.82 30.20
N THR A 489 13.40 10.31 30.47
CA THR A 489 13.88 11.54 29.82
C THR A 489 14.39 11.26 28.42
N GLY A 490 14.33 12.25 27.54
CA GLY A 490 15.11 12.25 26.30
C GLY A 490 16.45 12.98 26.44
N GLY A 491 16.68 13.98 25.59
CA GLY A 491 17.87 14.83 25.60
C GLY A 491 17.87 15.87 26.73
N GLY A 492 18.73 16.89 26.66
CA GLY A 492 18.64 18.06 27.55
C GLY A 492 18.90 17.85 29.06
N ASN A 493 18.47 18.81 29.89
CA ASN A 493 18.64 18.80 31.34
C ASN A 493 17.29 18.71 32.03
N ASN A 494 16.97 17.53 32.57
CA ASN A 494 15.59 17.19 32.88
C ASN A 494 15.32 17.10 34.38
N GLN A 495 14.04 17.21 34.75
CA GLN A 495 13.55 17.08 36.11
C GLN A 495 12.39 16.08 36.14
N LEU A 496 12.60 14.96 36.81
CA LEU A 496 11.62 13.91 37.03
C LEU A 496 11.27 13.89 38.51
N GLN A 497 9.98 13.92 38.82
CA GLN A 497 9.47 13.81 40.17
C GLN A 497 8.32 12.80 40.21
N GLY A 498 8.46 11.71 40.96
CA GLY A 498 7.40 10.73 41.20
C GLY A 498 6.29 11.27 42.12
N GLY A 499 5.26 10.46 42.32
CA GLY A 499 4.14 10.62 43.23
C GLY A 499 4.36 9.98 44.61
N ASN A 500 3.31 9.43 45.22
CA ASN A 500 3.40 8.79 46.55
C ASN A 500 3.35 7.26 46.51
N ASP A 501 3.27 6.69 45.31
CA ASP A 501 3.23 5.26 45.05
C ASP A 501 4.52 4.84 44.31
N ALA A 502 4.68 3.57 43.95
CA ALA A 502 5.97 3.09 43.44
C ALA A 502 6.21 3.55 42.00
N ASP A 503 7.11 4.50 41.79
CA ASP A 503 7.40 5.07 40.47
C ASP A 503 8.71 4.55 39.87
N THR A 504 8.87 4.64 38.56
CA THR A 504 10.13 4.39 37.85
C THR A 504 10.58 5.65 37.13
N LEU A 505 11.72 6.21 37.53
CA LEU A 505 12.26 7.45 36.96
C LEU A 505 13.58 7.14 36.25
N ILE A 506 13.66 7.40 34.94
CA ILE A 506 14.81 7.04 34.11
C ILE A 506 15.44 8.30 33.51
N GLY A 507 16.64 8.62 33.98
CA GLY A 507 17.49 9.67 33.44
C GLY A 507 18.44 9.11 32.38
N THR A 508 18.32 9.61 31.15
CA THR A 508 19.10 9.17 29.99
C THR A 508 20.28 10.14 29.71
N ALA A 509 20.21 11.02 28.72
CA ALA A 509 21.29 11.95 28.37
C ALA A 509 21.26 13.25 29.21
N GLY A 510 22.33 14.06 29.09
CA GLY A 510 22.42 15.39 29.70
C GLY A 510 22.47 15.44 31.23
N THR A 511 21.85 16.44 31.88
CA THR A 511 21.91 16.61 33.36
C THR A 511 20.53 16.50 33.98
N ASN A 512 20.28 15.40 34.69
CA ASN A 512 18.94 15.06 35.18
C ASN A 512 18.84 15.11 36.70
N SER A 513 17.67 15.51 37.20
CA SER A 513 17.27 15.42 38.60
C SER A 513 16.09 14.45 38.71
N LEU A 514 16.26 13.36 39.45
CA LEU A 514 15.27 12.32 39.68
C LEU A 514 14.91 12.33 41.16
N VAL A 515 13.64 12.56 41.46
CA VAL A 515 13.11 12.68 42.82
C VAL A 515 11.97 11.69 42.96
N GLY A 516 12.13 10.63 43.77
CA GLY A 516 11.08 9.62 43.97
C GLY A 516 9.84 10.21 44.66
N GLN A 517 9.98 10.46 45.96
CA GLN A 517 8.95 10.72 46.98
C GLN A 517 8.54 9.42 47.70
N ALA A 518 7.30 9.35 48.21
CA ALA A 518 6.85 8.18 48.95
C ALA A 518 6.46 7.07 47.96
N GLY A 519 6.39 5.83 48.43
CA GLY A 519 6.24 4.69 47.52
C GLY A 519 7.60 4.06 47.24
N GLY A 520 7.64 2.82 46.76
CA GLY A 520 8.91 2.11 46.56
C GLY A 520 9.54 2.48 45.23
N ASP A 521 10.11 3.67 45.10
CA ASP A 521 10.52 4.21 43.79
C ASP A 521 11.78 3.57 43.23
N THR A 522 11.90 3.48 41.91
CA THR A 522 13.09 3.02 41.19
C THR A 522 13.68 4.16 40.37
N LEU A 523 14.81 4.70 40.82
CA LEU A 523 15.51 5.78 40.14
C LEU A 523 16.70 5.23 39.35
N ILE A 524 16.70 5.41 38.04
CA ILE A 524 17.67 4.82 37.10
C ILE A 524 18.45 5.92 36.37
N GLY A 525 19.77 5.91 36.48
CA GLY A 525 20.68 6.70 35.64
C GLY A 525 21.32 5.85 34.54
N MET A 526 20.91 6.05 33.28
CA MET A 526 21.41 5.30 32.11
C MET A 526 22.54 6.02 31.36
N GLY A 527 22.61 7.35 31.42
CA GLY A 527 23.64 8.17 30.76
C GLY A 527 23.84 9.52 31.46
N GLY A 528 24.58 10.44 30.85
CA GLY A 528 24.65 11.83 31.34
C GLY A 528 25.15 12.00 32.78
N THR A 529 24.62 13.00 33.48
CA THR A 529 24.81 13.28 34.90
C THR A 529 23.45 13.26 35.61
N ASN A 530 23.21 12.29 36.50
CA ASN A 530 21.93 12.13 37.19
C ASN A 530 22.07 12.42 38.69
N THR A 531 21.21 13.26 39.24
CA THR A 531 21.07 13.47 40.68
C THR A 531 19.81 12.76 41.14
N MET A 532 19.92 11.84 42.09
CA MET A 532 18.82 11.00 42.59
C MET A 532 18.57 11.28 44.07
N SER A 533 17.30 11.42 44.46
CA SER A 533 16.88 11.65 45.85
C SER A 533 15.56 10.97 46.15
N GLY A 534 15.40 10.49 47.39
CA GLY A 534 14.17 9.83 47.82
C GLY A 534 13.01 10.77 48.08
N ASP A 535 13.22 12.05 48.39
CA ASP A 535 12.15 13.05 48.46
C ASP A 535 12.60 14.43 47.98
N SER A 536 11.65 15.35 47.80
CA SER A 536 11.87 16.73 47.33
C SER A 536 12.68 17.62 48.28
N THR A 537 12.90 17.18 49.52
CA THR A 537 13.77 17.84 50.51
C THR A 537 15.16 17.19 50.58
N GLY A 538 15.40 16.19 49.73
CA GLY A 538 16.62 15.42 49.68
C GLY A 538 16.78 14.45 50.85
N ASN A 539 15.71 14.07 51.55
CA ASN A 539 15.77 12.96 52.49
C ASN A 539 15.61 11.63 51.75
N PRO A 540 16.13 10.54 52.31
CA PRO A 540 15.92 9.23 51.75
C PRO A 540 14.56 8.67 52.15
N ILE A 541 14.01 7.83 51.28
CA ILE A 541 12.91 6.94 51.61
C ILE A 541 13.45 5.51 51.51
N ALA A 542 13.21 4.73 52.56
CA ALA A 542 13.90 3.46 52.78
C ALA A 542 13.44 2.35 51.81
N THR A 543 12.33 2.59 51.11
CA THR A 543 11.72 1.68 50.13
C THR A 543 12.26 1.87 48.71
N ASP A 544 12.98 2.96 48.44
CA ASP A 544 13.44 3.26 47.09
C ASP A 544 14.66 2.41 46.67
N SER A 545 14.74 2.15 45.37
CA SER A 545 15.83 1.51 44.66
C SER A 545 16.54 2.51 43.76
N TYR A 546 17.87 2.41 43.70
CA TYR A 546 18.71 3.30 42.90
C TYR A 546 19.60 2.48 41.96
N VAL A 547 19.56 2.77 40.66
CA VAL A 547 20.24 2.00 39.61
C VAL A 547 21.13 2.91 38.77
N CYS A 548 22.42 2.60 38.69
CA CYS A 548 23.43 3.35 37.94
C CYS A 548 23.99 2.49 36.79
N LEU A 549 23.42 2.62 35.59
CA LEU A 549 23.75 1.84 34.40
C LEU A 549 24.75 2.52 33.46
N GLY A 550 24.87 3.85 33.53
CA GLY A 550 25.83 4.65 32.76
C GLY A 550 25.94 6.10 33.27
N GLY A 551 26.89 6.88 32.73
CA GLY A 551 27.09 8.28 33.12
C GLY A 551 27.68 8.49 34.54
N LEU A 552 27.48 9.70 35.08
CA LEU A 552 27.79 10.10 36.45
C LEU A 552 26.51 10.15 37.28
N SER A 553 26.42 9.40 38.38
CA SER A 553 25.22 9.39 39.24
C SER A 553 25.52 9.89 40.65
N TYR A 554 24.73 10.85 41.15
CA TYR A 554 24.82 11.44 42.49
C TYR A 554 23.59 11.07 43.31
N ILE A 555 23.74 10.24 44.34
CA ILE A 555 22.62 9.82 45.20
C ILE A 555 22.69 10.59 46.51
N SER A 556 21.62 11.31 46.84
CA SER A 556 21.52 12.11 48.06
C SER A 556 20.78 11.40 49.19
N ASN A 557 21.39 11.46 50.37
CA ASN A 557 20.96 10.99 51.67
C ASN A 557 20.42 9.56 51.83
N ALA A 558 20.56 8.62 50.88
CA ALA A 558 20.05 7.23 50.97
C ALA A 558 20.13 6.61 52.40
N GLN A 559 18.98 6.21 52.96
CA GLN A 559 18.87 5.52 54.25
C GLN A 559 18.87 4.02 54.01
N PHE A 560 19.95 3.38 54.43
CA PHE A 560 20.02 1.92 54.51
C PHE A 560 19.64 1.55 55.94
N ALA A 561 18.41 1.06 56.13
CA ALA A 561 17.90 0.75 57.45
C ALA A 561 18.77 -0.33 58.13
N THR A 562 19.14 -0.09 59.40
CA THR A 562 19.69 -1.13 60.27
C THR A 562 18.78 -1.21 61.49
N SER A 563 17.99 -2.29 61.59
CA SER A 563 17.25 -2.55 62.82
C SER A 563 17.53 -3.98 63.31
N GLY A 564 18.11 -4.09 64.49
CA GLY A 564 18.06 -5.30 65.31
C GLY A 564 18.69 -6.57 64.72
N GLY A 565 19.95 -6.54 64.31
CA GLY A 565 20.75 -7.76 64.10
C GLY A 565 20.31 -8.67 62.94
N ASN A 566 19.32 -8.28 62.15
CA ASN A 566 19.03 -8.82 60.83
C ASN A 566 18.94 -7.64 59.85
N PRO A 567 19.61 -7.69 58.69
CA PRO A 567 19.52 -6.63 57.70
C PRO A 567 18.07 -6.56 57.18
N ILE A 568 17.41 -5.42 57.39
CA ILE A 568 16.17 -5.09 56.68
C ILE A 568 16.62 -4.21 55.52
N TRP A 569 16.42 -4.73 54.32
CA TRP A 569 17.03 -4.31 53.07
C TRP A 569 16.47 -2.95 52.61
N ALA A 570 17.33 -2.04 52.15
CA ALA A 570 16.95 -1.17 51.05
C ALA A 570 16.93 -2.06 49.81
N ASP A 571 15.89 -1.98 48.97
CA ASP A 571 15.62 -3.06 48.01
C ASP A 571 16.72 -3.25 46.96
N ALA A 572 17.48 -2.21 46.55
CA ALA A 572 18.94 -2.25 46.39
C ALA A 572 19.54 -1.03 45.64
N LEU A 573 20.83 -0.77 45.91
CA LEU A 573 21.69 0.06 45.05
C LEU A 573 22.41 -0.85 44.02
N TYR A 574 22.11 -0.66 42.75
CA TYR A 574 22.71 -1.41 41.64
C TYR A 574 23.65 -0.51 40.84
N VAL A 575 24.90 -0.94 40.66
CA VAL A 575 25.90 -0.18 39.89
C VAL A 575 26.53 -1.10 38.86
N ARG A 576 26.38 -0.78 37.56
CA ARG A 576 27.03 -1.51 36.48
C ARG A 576 28.55 -1.37 36.59
N ALA A 577 29.30 -2.45 36.35
CA ALA A 577 30.76 -2.41 36.42
C ALA A 577 31.34 -1.32 35.49
N GLY A 578 32.15 -0.40 36.05
CA GLY A 578 32.79 0.69 35.31
C GLY A 578 32.05 2.02 35.30
N THR A 579 30.87 2.12 35.90
CA THR A 579 30.14 3.39 36.03
C THR A 579 30.59 4.19 37.26
N ALA A 580 30.55 5.51 37.15
CA ALA A 580 30.98 6.41 38.21
C ALA A 580 29.75 6.89 39.02
N PHE A 581 29.83 6.77 40.34
CA PHE A 581 28.77 7.20 41.26
C PHE A 581 29.33 7.95 42.47
N SER A 582 28.51 8.80 43.08
CA SER A 582 28.79 9.53 44.31
C SER A 582 27.61 9.37 45.28
N LEU A 583 27.89 9.00 46.53
CA LEU A 583 26.87 8.79 47.56
C LEU A 583 27.09 9.77 48.72
N VAL A 584 26.07 10.56 49.04
CA VAL A 584 26.05 11.45 50.21
C VAL A 584 25.06 10.89 51.22
N THR A 585 25.46 10.65 52.48
CA THR A 585 24.58 10.07 53.52
C THR A 585 24.45 11.04 54.70
N SER A 586 23.24 11.26 55.24
CA SER A 586 23.01 12.14 56.41
C SER A 586 22.87 11.42 57.76
N ALA A 587 22.94 10.08 57.79
CA ALA A 587 22.65 9.32 59.01
C ALA A 587 23.76 9.46 60.07
N SER A 588 23.39 9.93 61.27
CA SER A 588 24.20 9.75 62.47
C SER A 588 24.13 8.29 62.91
N PHE A 589 25.18 7.53 62.60
CA PHE A 589 25.28 6.13 62.98
C PHE A 589 25.69 5.99 64.45
N THR A 590 24.83 5.40 65.28
CA THR A 590 25.20 4.98 66.64
C THR A 590 25.40 3.47 66.65
N GLY A 591 26.56 3.02 66.17
CA GLY A 591 26.95 1.60 66.17
C GLY A 591 28.00 1.27 65.11
N THR A 592 28.73 0.16 65.30
CA THR A 592 29.68 -0.38 64.31
C THR A 592 28.94 -1.15 63.22
N SER A 593 28.39 -0.45 62.24
CA SER A 593 27.72 -1.08 61.08
C SER A 593 28.71 -1.23 59.92
N GLU A 594 28.80 -2.44 59.35
CA GLU A 594 29.60 -2.72 58.14
C GLU A 594 28.75 -2.56 56.88
N TRP A 595 29.33 -1.92 55.85
CA TRP A 595 28.65 -1.65 54.60
C TRP A 595 29.14 -2.57 53.49
N TYR A 596 28.21 -3.10 52.67
CA TYR A 596 28.49 -3.95 51.52
C TYR A 596 27.71 -3.46 50.30
N LEU A 597 28.39 -3.21 49.18
CA LEU A 597 27.79 -3.03 47.86
C LEU A 597 27.55 -4.39 47.22
N ARG A 598 26.35 -4.63 46.69
CA ARG A 598 26.02 -5.85 45.94
C ARG A 598 26.37 -5.63 44.47
N GLY A 599 27.42 -6.29 43.98
CA GLY A 599 27.79 -6.28 42.57
C GLY A 599 27.26 -7.53 41.87
N LEU A 600 26.48 -7.37 40.80
CA LEU A 600 26.09 -8.46 39.91
C LEU A 600 27.20 -8.70 38.88
N ASN A 601 27.81 -9.88 38.93
CA ASN A 601 28.38 -10.50 37.73
C ASN A 601 27.53 -11.73 37.40
N SER A 602 27.49 -12.13 36.13
CA SER A 602 26.59 -13.17 35.62
C SER A 602 26.83 -14.59 36.17
N GLN A 603 27.78 -14.81 37.09
CA GLN A 603 28.15 -16.15 37.57
C GLN A 603 28.45 -16.27 39.09
N ALA A 604 28.44 -15.19 39.88
CA ALA A 604 28.53 -15.25 41.34
C ALA A 604 28.18 -13.92 42.01
N GLU A 605 27.44 -13.97 43.11
CA GLU A 605 27.24 -12.82 44.00
C GLU A 605 28.60 -12.30 44.50
N SER A 606 28.95 -11.07 44.14
CA SER A 606 30.16 -10.41 44.63
C SER A 606 29.78 -9.24 45.53
N TRP A 607 30.13 -9.34 46.81
CA TRP A 607 29.89 -8.31 47.82
C TRP A 607 31.17 -7.50 48.02
N VAL A 608 31.12 -6.18 47.75
CA VAL A 608 32.26 -5.27 48.00
C VAL A 608 32.05 -4.57 49.34
N ARG A 609 32.88 -4.90 50.32
CA ARG A 609 32.88 -4.24 51.64
C ARG A 609 33.36 -2.80 51.50
N LEU A 610 32.50 -1.83 51.79
CA LEU A 610 32.78 -0.40 51.77
C LEU A 610 33.50 0.10 53.04
N GLY A 611 33.51 -0.69 54.11
CA GLY A 611 34.23 -0.40 55.37
C GLY A 611 33.31 -0.14 56.57
N VAL A 612 33.92 0.24 57.70
CA VAL A 612 33.24 0.64 58.95
C VAL A 612 33.24 2.16 59.01
N LEU A 613 32.05 2.78 59.03
CA LEU A 613 31.86 4.24 59.00
C LEU A 613 31.68 4.80 60.41
N ASN A 614 32.47 5.81 60.79
CA ASN A 614 32.39 6.50 62.08
C ASN A 614 32.07 8.00 61.97
N ASP A 615 31.72 8.52 60.79
CA ASP A 615 31.33 9.94 60.64
C ASP A 615 30.39 10.18 59.44
N THR A 616 29.54 11.19 59.57
CA THR A 616 28.34 11.51 58.79
C THR A 616 28.57 12.11 57.38
N THR A 617 29.75 11.96 56.78
CA THR A 617 30.02 12.44 55.41
C THR A 617 31.12 11.61 54.75
N VAL A 618 30.80 10.95 53.64
CA VAL A 618 31.82 10.52 52.66
C VAL A 618 32.07 11.70 51.70
N THR A 619 32.84 12.68 52.15
CA THR A 619 33.45 13.68 51.26
C THR A 619 34.86 13.20 50.95
N THR A 620 35.16 12.89 49.69
CA THR A 620 36.55 12.81 49.22
C THR A 620 37.11 14.23 49.22
N ASP A 621 37.78 14.60 50.31
CA ASP A 621 38.54 15.86 50.41
C ASP A 621 39.75 15.79 49.47
N ASN A 622 39.78 16.65 48.46
CA ASN A 622 41.03 17.30 48.11
C ASN A 622 40.81 18.70 47.55
N THR A 623 40.98 19.70 48.40
CA THR A 623 41.24 21.08 47.98
C THR A 623 42.63 21.18 47.33
N THR A 624 42.71 21.07 46.00
CA THR A 624 43.47 21.97 45.09
C THR A 624 43.39 21.48 43.64
N ALA A 625 43.12 22.41 42.73
CA ALA A 625 42.71 22.20 41.34
C ALA A 625 43.72 21.43 40.45
N ASN A 626 43.28 20.29 39.92
CA ASN A 626 43.36 19.87 38.50
C ASN A 626 42.74 18.45 38.41
N SER A 627 41.45 18.42 38.10
CA SER A 627 40.50 17.35 38.43
C SER A 627 40.33 16.29 37.35
N LEU A 628 40.91 15.12 37.57
CA LEU A 628 40.44 13.78 37.15
C LEU A 628 41.00 12.79 38.17
N ALA A 629 40.23 12.49 39.21
CA ALA A 629 40.57 11.46 40.19
C ALA A 629 39.45 10.43 40.23
N SER A 630 39.49 9.55 39.25
CA SER A 630 38.80 8.27 39.23
C SER A 630 39.12 7.49 40.50
N LEU A 631 38.11 6.83 41.09
CA LEU A 631 38.35 5.64 41.88
C LEU A 631 38.86 4.56 40.91
N VAL A 632 40.16 4.57 40.63
CA VAL A 632 40.80 3.50 39.86
C VAL A 632 40.85 2.27 40.77
N LEU A 633 39.90 1.34 40.59
CA LEU A 633 40.11 -0.07 40.90
C LEU A 633 41.16 -0.62 39.90
N ALA A 634 42.44 -0.29 40.11
CA ALA A 634 43.52 -0.88 39.33
C ALA A 634 43.78 -2.31 39.82
N ARG A 635 43.09 -3.29 39.23
CA ARG A 635 43.73 -4.37 38.45
C ARG A 635 42.69 -5.34 37.86
N THR A 636 42.41 -5.11 36.59
CA THR A 636 42.60 -6.05 35.46
C THR A 636 42.30 -7.54 35.70
N LEU A 637 41.15 -8.00 35.18
CA LEU A 637 41.06 -9.17 34.29
C LEU A 637 39.96 -8.85 33.24
N VAL A 638 40.32 -8.16 32.16
CA VAL A 638 40.37 -8.66 30.76
C VAL A 638 39.15 -9.51 30.36
N ALA A 639 38.40 -8.93 29.42
CA ALA A 639 37.14 -9.38 28.84
C ALA A 639 37.18 -10.74 28.12
N ASN A 640 36.00 -11.34 27.95
CA ASN A 640 35.66 -11.98 26.69
C ASN A 640 34.46 -11.23 26.08
N PRO A 641 34.61 -10.62 24.89
CA PRO A 641 33.55 -9.92 24.17
C PRO A 641 32.83 -10.91 23.25
N ALA A 642 31.70 -11.45 23.71
CA ALA A 642 30.69 -12.09 22.87
C ALA A 642 29.42 -12.29 23.70
N ASN A 643 28.29 -11.85 23.15
CA ASN A 643 26.91 -12.04 23.62
C ASN A 643 26.42 -10.98 24.63
N TYR A 644 25.96 -9.85 24.11
CA TYR A 644 24.93 -9.02 24.72
C TYR A 644 23.74 -9.05 23.76
N ASP A 645 22.88 -10.05 23.92
CA ASP A 645 21.49 -10.01 23.46
C ASP A 645 20.62 -10.17 24.70
N ASP A 646 19.58 -9.34 24.75
CA ASP A 646 18.34 -9.39 25.53
C ASP A 646 18.39 -9.59 27.05
N TYR A 647 17.73 -8.63 27.72
CA TYR A 647 16.75 -8.80 28.80
C TYR A 647 16.66 -7.45 29.55
N LEU A 648 15.97 -6.48 28.94
CA LEU A 648 15.21 -5.42 29.63
C LEU A 648 14.51 -4.50 28.60
N LEU A 649 13.65 -5.07 27.77
CA LEU A 649 12.54 -4.38 27.11
C LEU A 649 11.41 -5.41 27.08
N GLY A 650 10.25 -5.02 27.52
CA GLY A 650 9.15 -5.85 27.98
C GLY A 650 8.41 -5.03 29.00
#